data_AF-A0A8M1H3I2-F1
#
_entry.id   AF-A0A8M1H3I2-F1
#
_cell.length_a   1.000
_cell.length_b   1.000
_cell.length_c   1.000
_cell.angle_alpha   90.00
_cell.angle_beta   90.00
_cell.angle_gamma   90.00
#
_symmetry.space_group_name_H-M   'P 1'
#
loop_
_entity.id
_entity.type
_entity.pdbx_description
1 polymer ?
#
loop_
_entity_poly.entity_id
_entity_poly.type
_entity_poly.pdbx_seq_one_letter_code
_entity_poly.pdbx_strand_id
1 'polypeptide(L)'
;MLFKIQEMESTVEVERKQVQILQQNCVALRSSIQTTQELLAQEQQKKGELETSISQLKSDLISRDELISKLVEENKNVQMSFNKEHEENAYLRSEIVSLHETSEKAQVSNDQLTRKCSELNSMLETVNMENARIIADHQAILQVEQKMMTQTFQEQNLLLDAAHASITTELQTVQNEKIQLQAHLDHLILEHNHCIQKAQDVEKRTALQKELLESTVARLRGELEASIQEKKSLLEEKERLQEEVNKTEKEIEQEKCNLEKELAKNKVDINALTHNLQTLEEKNKHLAEQMASLELRQVTSDYNGLAQQQVEKALGKITESKNKLAYEKGKLQIKVKQLEEQLQSFTETSSQNDHLRKLNKALESKYAQVKSILEKNEEELSQAVKCRDAALKESQKLKGDLEALEDRESKKVGNFQRQLAEAKEDNCKVTIMLENVLASHSKMQGALEKVQIELGRRDSEIAGLKKERALNQQRVQKLEAEVDQWQARMLVVDAQHSSEMEPLQKALDVAREDNRKLALSLEQSLQTNNHLQTKLDHVQEKLENNELERQNLETFKERMAEESKMEAEMHAERIEALRKQFQTERETAKKAAQREMTELRKALDEANFRSVEVTRTNRELRQKLTELEKILNSSKEKIKNQKAQIKLHLSAKANNTQNVERMKQIETDLRQMELIKDQYQKKNYEQSLSIQKFVSEMTNLQKEMQLLAKSQYETSARNKQQELRLEAERKVRQELESRCQELEETIRHLKKCKEATEHKLKEASVESEQITANLEEAHRWFKCRFDGLQLELTKNRLQRLPREDRWLEEDQGNRHDVAFSQSALHRWENKQNLKLVPKKCHSELERK
;
A
#
# COMPACT_ATOMS: atom_id res chain seq x y z
N MET A 1 49.27 -173.29 -93.76
CA MET A 1 49.45 -172.73 -92.40
C MET A 1 49.93 -171.28 -92.43
N LEU A 2 51.05 -170.95 -93.08
CA LEU A 2 51.65 -169.59 -93.11
C LEU A 2 50.65 -168.43 -93.27
N PHE A 3 49.70 -168.53 -94.22
CA PHE A 3 48.69 -167.49 -94.49
C PHE A 3 47.91 -167.02 -93.24
N LYS A 4 47.71 -167.91 -92.26
CA LYS A 4 46.88 -167.65 -91.07
C LYS A 4 47.61 -166.96 -89.92
N ILE A 5 48.94 -166.78 -90.04
CA ILE A 5 49.76 -165.99 -89.10
C ILE A 5 49.79 -164.52 -89.55
N GLN A 6 49.97 -164.30 -90.86
CA GLN A 6 50.11 -162.96 -91.44
C GLN A 6 48.81 -162.12 -91.34
N GLU A 7 47.63 -162.74 -91.46
CA GLU A 7 46.36 -162.08 -91.11
C GLU A 7 46.35 -161.64 -89.65
N MET A 8 46.71 -162.53 -88.72
CA MET A 8 46.62 -162.30 -87.28
C MET A 8 47.58 -161.21 -86.79
N GLU A 9 48.79 -161.12 -87.37
CA GLU A 9 49.72 -160.00 -87.12
C GLU A 9 49.14 -158.67 -87.60
N SER A 10 48.48 -158.64 -88.76
CA SER A 10 47.84 -157.42 -89.27
C SER A 10 46.69 -156.95 -88.35
N THR A 11 45.87 -157.88 -87.85
CA THR A 11 44.78 -157.57 -86.92
C THR A 11 45.31 -157.05 -85.58
N VAL A 12 46.34 -157.70 -85.01
CA VAL A 12 46.95 -157.27 -83.74
C VAL A 12 47.58 -155.87 -83.85
N GLU A 13 48.15 -155.52 -85.01
CA GLU A 13 48.73 -154.19 -85.23
C GLU A 13 47.68 -153.10 -85.53
N VAL A 14 46.49 -153.47 -86.04
CA VAL A 14 45.31 -152.60 -86.09
C VAL A 14 44.73 -152.37 -84.69
N GLU A 15 44.55 -153.44 -83.91
CA GLU A 15 44.10 -153.38 -82.51
C GLU A 15 45.03 -152.52 -81.65
N ARG A 16 46.36 -152.68 -81.78
CA ARG A 16 47.34 -151.81 -81.10
C ARG A 16 47.16 -150.33 -81.44
N LYS A 17 46.92 -150.00 -82.71
CA LYS A 17 46.66 -148.62 -83.14
C LYS A 17 45.33 -148.09 -82.59
N GLN A 18 44.28 -148.92 -82.58
CA GLN A 18 43.01 -148.56 -81.94
C GLN A 18 43.17 -148.36 -80.42
N VAL A 19 43.91 -149.22 -79.72
CA VAL A 19 44.22 -149.06 -78.29
C VAL A 19 45.04 -147.81 -78.04
N GLN A 20 46.04 -147.50 -78.88
CA GLN A 20 46.84 -146.27 -78.75
C GLN A 20 46.00 -145.01 -79.00
N ILE A 21 45.10 -145.02 -79.99
CA ILE A 21 44.14 -143.94 -80.25
C ILE A 21 43.15 -143.80 -79.10
N LEU A 22 42.60 -144.91 -78.57
CA LEU A 22 41.73 -144.90 -77.39
C LEU A 22 42.45 -144.36 -76.15
N GLN A 23 43.72 -144.71 -75.95
CA GLN A 23 44.52 -144.24 -74.82
C GLN A 23 44.83 -142.74 -74.94
N GLN A 24 45.15 -142.24 -76.15
CA GLN A 24 45.25 -140.80 -76.43
C GLN A 24 43.91 -140.08 -76.22
N ASN A 25 42.81 -140.63 -76.71
CA ASN A 25 41.46 -140.07 -76.52
C ASN A 25 41.06 -140.05 -75.04
N CYS A 26 41.38 -141.08 -74.25
CA CYS A 26 41.16 -141.10 -72.81
C CYS A 26 42.02 -140.07 -72.06
N VAL A 27 43.26 -139.80 -72.50
CA VAL A 27 44.09 -138.73 -71.94
C VAL A 27 43.52 -137.36 -72.31
N ALA A 28 43.17 -137.14 -73.58
CA ALA A 28 42.57 -135.89 -74.08
C ALA A 28 41.22 -135.59 -73.40
N LEU A 29 40.39 -136.62 -73.18
CA LEU A 29 39.13 -136.49 -72.47
C LEU A 29 39.35 -136.17 -70.99
N ARG A 30 40.35 -136.78 -70.33
CA ARG A 30 40.72 -136.41 -68.94
C ARG A 30 41.23 -134.97 -68.86
N SER A 31 42.11 -134.53 -69.77
CA SER A 31 42.56 -133.13 -69.77
C SER A 31 41.42 -132.16 -70.06
N SER A 32 40.47 -132.52 -70.94
CA SER A 32 39.26 -131.74 -71.19
C SER A 32 38.36 -131.64 -69.94
N ILE A 33 38.13 -132.75 -69.25
CA ILE A 33 37.40 -132.80 -67.97
C ILE A 33 38.11 -131.97 -66.90
N GLN A 34 39.44 -132.06 -66.80
CA GLN A 34 40.25 -131.24 -65.90
C GLN A 34 40.06 -129.74 -66.19
N THR A 35 40.23 -129.30 -67.44
CA THR A 35 40.02 -127.88 -67.81
C THR A 35 38.57 -127.42 -67.65
N THR A 36 37.57 -128.28 -67.88
CA THR A 36 36.16 -127.87 -67.66
C THR A 36 35.78 -127.84 -66.19
N GLN A 37 36.41 -128.66 -65.33
CA GLN A 37 36.29 -128.54 -63.87
C GLN A 37 36.99 -127.27 -63.36
N GLU A 38 38.18 -126.94 -63.88
CA GLU A 38 38.90 -125.71 -63.52
C GLU A 38 38.16 -124.44 -63.99
N LEU A 39 37.61 -124.44 -65.20
CA LEU A 39 36.73 -123.37 -65.69
C LEU A 39 35.44 -123.27 -64.87
N LEU A 40 34.81 -124.40 -64.51
CA LEU A 40 33.62 -124.39 -63.64
C LEU A 40 33.93 -123.83 -62.25
N ALA A 41 35.10 -124.14 -61.68
CA ALA A 41 35.55 -123.58 -60.42
C ALA A 41 35.81 -122.06 -60.53
N GLN A 42 36.43 -121.59 -61.61
CA GLN A 42 36.63 -120.16 -61.87
C GLN A 42 35.30 -119.42 -62.05
N GLU A 43 34.34 -119.96 -62.79
CA GLU A 43 33.01 -119.34 -62.95
C GLU A 43 32.20 -119.39 -61.64
N GLN A 44 32.34 -120.42 -60.81
CA GLN A 44 31.76 -120.45 -59.46
C GLN A 44 32.39 -119.39 -58.54
N GLN A 45 33.71 -119.18 -58.62
CA GLN A 45 34.38 -118.10 -57.88
C GLN A 45 33.90 -116.72 -58.34
N LYS A 46 33.95 -116.43 -59.66
CA LYS A 46 33.44 -115.19 -60.24
C LYS A 46 31.98 -114.93 -59.88
N LYS A 47 31.15 -115.98 -59.87
CA LYS A 47 29.76 -115.90 -59.43
C LYS A 47 29.67 -115.42 -57.97
N GLY A 48 30.47 -115.97 -57.06
CA GLY A 48 30.52 -115.53 -55.66
C GLY A 48 31.02 -114.08 -55.50
N GLU A 49 32.02 -113.67 -56.28
CA GLU A 49 32.53 -112.29 -56.34
C GLU A 49 31.47 -111.31 -56.88
N LEU A 50 30.66 -111.73 -57.86
CA LEU A 50 29.54 -110.96 -58.38
C LEU A 50 28.34 -110.92 -57.41
N GLU A 51 27.99 -112.03 -56.76
CA GLU A 51 26.88 -112.09 -55.79
C GLU A 51 27.19 -111.26 -54.53
N THR A 52 28.44 -111.25 -54.07
CA THR A 52 28.90 -110.33 -53.01
C THR A 52 28.91 -108.87 -53.47
N SER A 53 29.41 -108.57 -54.66
CA SER A 53 29.37 -107.21 -55.24
C SER A 53 27.93 -106.68 -55.41
N ILE A 54 27.00 -107.51 -55.88
CA ILE A 54 25.57 -107.18 -56.00
C ILE A 54 24.94 -106.97 -54.61
N SER A 55 25.36 -107.73 -53.59
CA SER A 55 24.87 -107.56 -52.23
C SER A 55 25.37 -106.26 -51.60
N GLN A 56 26.63 -105.89 -51.83
CA GLN A 56 27.19 -104.60 -51.42
C GLN A 56 26.45 -103.44 -52.12
N LEU A 57 26.32 -103.47 -53.45
CA LEU A 57 25.62 -102.41 -54.20
C LEU A 57 24.14 -102.26 -53.80
N LYS A 58 23.47 -103.32 -53.37
CA LYS A 58 22.13 -103.25 -52.78
C LYS A 58 22.13 -102.57 -51.41
N SER A 59 23.07 -102.91 -50.54
CA SER A 59 23.25 -102.24 -49.24
C SER A 59 23.56 -100.74 -49.42
N ASP A 60 24.45 -100.42 -50.36
CA ASP A 60 24.83 -99.05 -50.69
C ASP A 60 23.62 -98.27 -51.23
N LEU A 61 22.84 -98.85 -52.14
CA LEU A 61 21.60 -98.24 -52.66
C LEU A 61 20.60 -97.95 -51.54
N ILE A 62 20.30 -98.93 -50.68
CA ILE A 62 19.39 -98.75 -49.54
C ILE A 62 19.90 -97.62 -48.62
N SER A 63 21.21 -97.58 -48.31
CA SER A 63 21.78 -96.51 -47.48
C SER A 63 21.68 -95.11 -48.13
N ARG A 64 21.70 -95.04 -49.46
CA ARG A 64 21.52 -93.79 -50.22
C ARG A 64 20.07 -93.38 -50.28
N ASP A 65 19.13 -94.31 -50.43
CA ASP A 65 17.69 -94.03 -50.39
C ASP A 65 17.24 -93.59 -48.97
N GLU A 66 17.82 -94.17 -47.92
CA GLU A 66 17.68 -93.68 -46.55
C GLU A 66 18.23 -92.25 -46.38
N LEU A 67 19.41 -91.96 -46.94
CA LEU A 67 20.02 -90.63 -46.87
C LEU A 67 19.20 -89.59 -47.64
N ILE A 68 18.71 -89.93 -48.83
CA ILE A 68 17.80 -89.11 -49.63
C ILE A 68 16.51 -88.85 -48.84
N SER A 69 15.95 -89.87 -48.18
CA SER A 69 14.76 -89.72 -47.35
C SER A 69 14.98 -88.75 -46.18
N LYS A 70 16.14 -88.84 -45.51
CA LYS A 70 16.54 -87.91 -44.43
C LYS A 70 16.70 -86.48 -44.96
N LEU A 71 17.42 -86.29 -46.07
CA LEU A 71 17.61 -84.99 -46.72
C LEU A 71 16.30 -84.36 -47.23
N VAL A 72 15.36 -85.17 -47.73
CA VAL A 72 14.02 -84.69 -48.11
C VAL A 72 13.23 -84.21 -46.90
N GLU A 73 13.30 -84.91 -45.77
CA GLU A 73 12.60 -84.50 -44.55
C GLU A 73 13.26 -83.27 -43.90
N GLU A 74 14.60 -83.20 -43.89
CA GLU A 74 15.35 -82.00 -43.49
C GLU A 74 14.96 -80.80 -44.35
N ASN A 75 14.88 -80.96 -45.68
CA ASN A 75 14.48 -79.89 -46.60
C ASN A 75 13.01 -79.44 -46.37
N LYS A 76 12.08 -80.35 -46.07
CA LYS A 76 10.71 -79.97 -45.65
C LYS A 76 10.74 -79.16 -44.36
N ASN A 77 11.49 -79.60 -43.35
CA ASN A 77 11.57 -78.92 -42.06
C ASN A 77 12.20 -77.52 -42.21
N VAL A 78 13.25 -77.38 -43.01
CA VAL A 78 13.84 -76.08 -43.38
C VAL A 78 12.82 -75.21 -44.11
N GLN A 79 12.13 -75.72 -45.13
CA GLN A 79 11.10 -74.96 -45.85
C GLN A 79 9.95 -74.51 -44.93
N MET A 80 9.49 -75.35 -44.00
CA MET A 80 8.48 -75.00 -43.01
C MET A 80 8.98 -73.91 -42.05
N SER A 81 10.23 -73.99 -41.60
CA SER A 81 10.83 -72.95 -40.75
C SER A 81 10.99 -71.61 -41.50
N PHE A 82 11.44 -71.65 -42.75
CA PHE A 82 11.58 -70.46 -43.61
C PHE A 82 10.23 -69.80 -43.91
N ASN A 83 9.19 -70.60 -44.20
CA ASN A 83 7.84 -70.07 -44.39
C ASN A 83 7.33 -69.37 -43.13
N LYS A 84 7.53 -69.98 -41.96
CA LYS A 84 7.13 -69.41 -40.66
C LYS A 84 7.90 -68.12 -40.32
N GLU A 85 9.22 -68.10 -40.53
CA GLU A 85 10.04 -66.89 -40.38
C GLU A 85 9.61 -65.79 -41.37
N HIS A 86 9.20 -66.14 -42.59
CA HIS A 86 8.69 -65.19 -43.58
C HIS A 86 7.31 -64.62 -43.17
N GLU A 87 6.41 -65.43 -42.62
CA GLU A 87 5.13 -64.98 -42.07
C GLU A 87 5.34 -64.05 -40.86
N GLU A 88 6.26 -64.38 -39.95
CA GLU A 88 6.66 -63.53 -38.82
C GLU A 88 7.32 -62.22 -39.30
N ASN A 89 8.16 -62.26 -40.34
CA ASN A 89 8.75 -61.05 -40.94
C ASN A 89 7.68 -60.15 -41.58
N ALA A 90 6.67 -60.72 -42.23
CA ALA A 90 5.55 -59.99 -42.81
C ALA A 90 4.67 -59.35 -41.72
N TYR A 91 4.40 -60.06 -40.62
CA TYR A 91 3.70 -59.52 -39.45
C TYR A 91 4.46 -58.34 -38.84
N LEU A 92 5.75 -58.51 -38.53
CA LEU A 92 6.59 -57.45 -37.94
C LEU A 92 6.68 -56.21 -38.83
N ARG A 93 6.69 -56.36 -40.16
CA ARG A 93 6.63 -55.22 -41.09
C ARG A 93 5.31 -54.46 -41.01
N SER A 94 4.18 -55.17 -40.89
CA SER A 94 2.87 -54.57 -40.70
C SER A 94 2.79 -53.83 -39.36
N GLU A 95 3.31 -54.43 -38.29
CA GLU A 95 3.38 -53.82 -36.96
C GLU A 95 4.24 -52.54 -36.98
N ILE A 96 5.43 -52.58 -37.58
CA ILE A 96 6.32 -51.41 -37.75
C ILE A 96 5.62 -50.28 -38.51
N VAL A 97 4.85 -50.57 -39.57
CA VAL A 97 4.07 -49.54 -40.29
C VAL A 97 2.99 -48.94 -39.38
N SER A 98 2.27 -49.75 -38.60
CA SER A 98 1.25 -49.26 -37.66
C SER A 98 1.84 -48.40 -36.52
N LEU A 99 3.06 -48.73 -36.08
CA LEU A 99 3.82 -47.96 -35.11
C LEU A 99 4.35 -46.64 -35.71
N HIS A 100 4.75 -46.64 -36.98
CA HIS A 100 5.13 -45.42 -37.69
C HIS A 100 3.94 -44.47 -37.85
N GLU A 101 2.79 -44.98 -38.31
CA GLU A 101 1.55 -44.20 -38.43
C GLU A 101 1.08 -43.60 -37.11
N THR A 102 1.18 -44.35 -36.00
CA THR A 102 0.78 -43.86 -34.67
C THR A 102 1.80 -42.86 -34.11
N SER A 103 3.09 -43.03 -34.40
CA SER A 103 4.14 -42.05 -34.11
C SER A 103 3.92 -40.73 -34.87
N GLU A 104 3.62 -40.78 -36.17
CA GLU A 104 3.28 -39.61 -36.98
C GLU A 104 2.04 -38.87 -36.44
N LYS A 105 0.97 -39.62 -36.11
CA LYS A 105 -0.26 -39.04 -35.52
C LYS A 105 0.04 -38.36 -34.19
N ALA A 106 0.87 -38.98 -33.33
CA ALA A 106 1.31 -38.38 -32.07
C ALA A 106 2.18 -37.13 -32.28
N GLN A 107 3.10 -37.14 -33.25
CA GLN A 107 3.95 -35.99 -33.56
C GLN A 107 3.13 -34.82 -34.12
N VAL A 108 2.20 -35.06 -35.04
CA VAL A 108 1.27 -34.02 -35.55
C VAL A 108 0.42 -33.43 -34.42
N SER A 109 -0.02 -34.23 -33.44
CA SER A 109 -0.70 -33.74 -32.24
C SER A 109 0.22 -32.89 -31.35
N ASN A 110 1.49 -33.29 -31.18
CA ASN A 110 2.47 -32.54 -30.40
C ASN A 110 2.83 -31.19 -31.05
N ASP A 111 2.95 -31.15 -32.38
CA ASP A 111 3.16 -29.91 -33.12
C ASP A 111 1.95 -28.96 -32.99
N GLN A 112 0.73 -29.49 -33.00
CA GLN A 112 -0.49 -28.70 -32.76
C GLN A 112 -0.54 -28.14 -31.34
N LEU A 113 -0.16 -28.92 -30.33
CA LEU A 113 -0.02 -28.45 -28.95
C LEU A 113 1.06 -27.36 -28.83
N THR A 114 2.21 -27.56 -29.47
CA THR A 114 3.32 -26.60 -29.49
C THR A 114 2.91 -25.25 -30.10
N ARG A 115 2.14 -25.27 -31.20
CA ARG A 115 1.55 -24.05 -31.78
C ARG A 115 0.58 -23.38 -30.82
N LYS A 116 -0.37 -24.12 -30.23
CA LYS A 116 -1.31 -23.56 -29.24
C LYS A 116 -0.62 -22.98 -28.01
N CYS A 117 0.44 -23.60 -27.50
CA CYS A 117 1.25 -23.04 -26.42
C CYS A 117 1.94 -21.73 -26.83
N SER A 118 2.42 -21.65 -28.06
CA SER A 118 3.04 -20.43 -28.61
C SER A 118 2.01 -19.29 -28.79
N GLU A 119 0.82 -19.61 -29.30
CA GLU A 119 -0.33 -18.70 -29.43
C GLU A 119 -0.79 -18.18 -28.05
N LEU A 120 -0.97 -19.08 -27.08
CA LEU A 120 -1.32 -18.73 -25.70
C LEU A 120 -0.26 -17.86 -25.04
N ASN A 121 1.02 -18.14 -25.23
CA ASN A 121 2.10 -17.33 -24.68
C ASN A 121 2.14 -15.92 -25.31
N SER A 122 1.94 -15.80 -26.62
CA SER A 122 1.87 -14.50 -27.30
C SER A 122 0.65 -13.67 -26.86
N MET A 123 -0.51 -14.32 -26.65
CA MET A 123 -1.68 -13.65 -26.05
C MET A 123 -1.43 -13.22 -24.60
N LEU A 124 -0.76 -14.06 -23.80
CA LEU A 124 -0.39 -13.74 -22.41
C LEU A 124 0.60 -12.57 -22.34
N GLU A 125 1.62 -12.53 -23.21
CA GLU A 125 2.54 -11.39 -23.35
C GLU A 125 1.80 -10.11 -23.73
N THR A 126 0.86 -10.19 -24.68
CA THR A 126 0.02 -9.06 -25.09
C THR A 126 -0.83 -8.53 -23.92
N VAL A 127 -1.52 -9.42 -23.19
CA VAL A 127 -2.32 -9.06 -22.01
C VAL A 127 -1.45 -8.48 -20.89
N ASN A 128 -0.24 -8.99 -20.69
CA ASN A 128 0.71 -8.45 -19.70
C ASN A 128 1.18 -7.04 -20.07
N MET A 129 1.46 -6.77 -21.35
CA MET A 129 1.79 -5.41 -21.82
C MET A 129 0.60 -4.45 -21.70
N GLU A 130 -0.60 -4.92 -22.00
CA GLU A 130 -1.83 -4.12 -21.87
C GLU A 130 -2.12 -3.77 -20.41
N ASN A 131 -2.01 -4.76 -19.50
CA ASN A 131 -2.15 -4.56 -18.05
C ASN A 131 -1.07 -3.61 -17.49
N ALA A 132 0.18 -3.73 -17.93
CA ALA A 132 1.25 -2.82 -17.54
C ALA A 132 0.98 -1.36 -17.98
N ARG A 133 0.40 -1.16 -19.18
CA ARG A 133 -0.05 0.16 -19.65
C ARG A 133 -1.20 0.69 -18.79
N ILE A 134 -2.22 -0.13 -18.56
CA ILE A 134 -3.40 0.22 -17.74
C ILE A 134 -2.98 0.63 -16.31
N ILE A 135 -2.01 -0.06 -15.71
CA ILE A 135 -1.46 0.29 -14.39
C ILE A 135 -0.74 1.65 -14.43
N ALA A 136 0.08 1.90 -15.45
CA ALA A 136 0.78 3.17 -15.63
C ALA A 136 -0.18 4.35 -15.85
N ASP A 137 -1.23 4.15 -16.67
CA ASP A 137 -2.25 5.17 -16.96
C ASP A 137 -3.08 5.50 -15.71
N HIS A 138 -3.52 4.50 -14.94
CA HIS A 138 -4.18 4.73 -13.65
C HIS A 138 -3.28 5.48 -12.66
N GLN A 139 -1.99 5.13 -12.59
CA GLN A 139 -1.07 5.80 -11.67
C GLN A 139 -0.75 7.25 -12.12
N ALA A 140 -0.78 7.55 -13.42
CA ALA A 140 -0.71 8.91 -13.94
C ALA A 140 -1.98 9.72 -13.60
N ILE A 141 -3.17 9.15 -13.76
CA ILE A 141 -4.45 9.77 -13.39
C ILE A 141 -4.47 10.10 -11.89
N LEU A 142 -4.12 9.13 -11.03
CA LEU A 142 -4.06 9.35 -9.57
C LEU A 142 -3.07 10.46 -9.17
N GLN A 143 -1.95 10.63 -9.86
CA GLN A 143 -1.04 11.76 -9.63
C GLN A 143 -1.63 13.11 -10.07
N VAL A 144 -2.46 13.15 -11.11
CA VAL A 144 -3.17 14.36 -11.53
C VAL A 144 -4.27 14.71 -10.54
N GLU A 145 -5.07 13.73 -10.11
CA GLU A 145 -6.12 13.92 -9.09
C GLU A 145 -5.54 14.41 -7.75
N GLN A 146 -4.41 13.83 -7.29
CA GLN A 146 -3.73 14.28 -6.09
C GLN A 146 -3.20 15.73 -6.22
N LYS A 147 -2.70 16.13 -7.39
CA LYS A 147 -2.28 17.52 -7.65
C LYS A 147 -3.47 18.47 -7.68
N MET A 148 -4.57 18.09 -8.32
CA MET A 148 -5.80 18.89 -8.32
C MET A 148 -6.40 19.04 -6.92
N MET A 149 -6.45 17.97 -6.12
CA MET A 149 -6.94 17.99 -4.74
C MET A 149 -6.06 18.86 -3.83
N THR A 150 -4.73 18.78 -3.97
CA THR A 150 -3.82 19.62 -3.18
C THR A 150 -3.87 21.08 -3.61
N GLN A 151 -4.05 21.37 -4.90
CA GLN A 151 -4.25 22.74 -5.40
C GLN A 151 -5.60 23.33 -4.92
N THR A 152 -6.72 22.62 -5.07
CA THR A 152 -8.03 23.15 -4.64
C THR A 152 -8.10 23.34 -3.13
N PHE A 153 -7.43 22.50 -2.34
CA PHE A 153 -7.27 22.72 -0.90
C PHE A 153 -6.43 23.96 -0.58
N GLN A 154 -5.34 24.23 -1.33
CA GLN A 154 -4.57 25.47 -1.19
C GLN A 154 -5.40 26.71 -1.56
N GLU A 155 -6.15 26.67 -2.65
CA GLU A 155 -7.06 27.74 -3.09
C GLU A 155 -8.17 28.00 -2.05
N GLN A 156 -8.77 26.95 -1.48
CA GLN A 156 -9.76 27.08 -0.40
C GLN A 156 -9.18 27.68 0.88
N ASN A 157 -7.96 27.31 1.28
CA ASN A 157 -7.30 27.92 2.43
C ASN A 157 -6.99 29.42 2.19
N LEU A 158 -6.52 29.79 1.00
CA LEU A 158 -6.27 31.19 0.64
C LEU A 158 -7.57 32.03 0.64
N LEU A 159 -8.68 31.45 0.19
CA LEU A 159 -10.01 32.09 0.27
C LEU A 159 -10.50 32.23 1.72
N LEU A 160 -10.24 31.22 2.57
CA LEU A 160 -10.59 31.23 3.98
C LEU A 160 -9.77 32.28 4.75
N ASP A 161 -8.46 32.37 4.51
CA ASP A 161 -7.58 33.38 5.11
C ASP A 161 -7.97 34.80 4.67
N ALA A 162 -8.34 34.99 3.40
CA ALA A 162 -8.87 36.26 2.90
C ALA A 162 -10.21 36.64 3.57
N ALA A 163 -11.12 35.67 3.75
CA ALA A 163 -12.38 35.89 4.45
C ALA A 163 -12.16 36.22 5.93
N HIS A 164 -11.28 35.51 6.62
CA HIS A 164 -10.87 35.82 7.99
C HIS A 164 -10.26 37.22 8.11
N ALA A 165 -9.44 37.63 7.15
CA ALA A 165 -8.86 38.99 7.11
C ALA A 165 -9.93 40.07 6.92
N SER A 166 -10.93 39.85 6.03
CA SER A 166 -12.06 40.78 5.86
C SER A 166 -12.88 40.91 7.15
N ILE A 167 -13.33 39.78 7.71
CA ILE A 167 -14.11 39.74 8.95
C ILE A 167 -13.35 40.39 10.12
N THR A 168 -12.04 40.16 10.23
CA THR A 168 -11.20 40.80 11.26
C THR A 168 -11.11 42.32 11.06
N THR A 169 -11.03 42.78 9.80
CA THR A 169 -11.00 44.21 9.46
C THR A 169 -12.34 44.89 9.75
N GLU A 170 -13.45 44.27 9.34
CA GLU A 170 -14.82 44.73 9.59
C GLU A 170 -15.15 44.76 11.09
N LEU A 171 -14.73 43.73 11.84
CA LEU A 171 -14.86 43.72 13.30
C LEU A 171 -14.07 44.87 13.93
N GLN A 172 -12.88 45.18 13.43
CA GLN A 172 -12.07 46.30 13.93
C GLN A 172 -12.68 47.66 13.56
N THR A 173 -13.30 47.83 12.38
CA THR A 173 -14.00 49.08 12.05
C THR A 173 -15.24 49.27 12.91
N VAL A 174 -16.07 48.24 13.10
CA VAL A 174 -17.24 48.28 13.99
C VAL A 174 -16.85 48.53 15.45
N GLN A 175 -15.73 47.96 15.90
CA GLN A 175 -15.17 48.23 17.24
C GLN A 175 -14.74 49.71 17.38
N ASN A 176 -14.14 50.30 16.33
CA ASN A 176 -13.75 51.72 16.31
C ASN A 176 -14.97 52.65 16.28
N GLU A 177 -15.97 52.35 15.44
CA GLU A 177 -17.24 53.08 15.35
C GLU A 177 -17.98 53.05 16.68
N LYS A 178 -18.04 51.90 17.34
CA LYS A 178 -18.61 51.75 18.69
C LYS A 178 -17.92 52.65 19.72
N ILE A 179 -16.59 52.80 19.66
CA ILE A 179 -15.83 53.69 20.54
C ILE A 179 -16.17 55.16 20.24
N GLN A 180 -16.32 55.55 18.97
CA GLN A 180 -16.74 56.90 18.58
C GLN A 180 -18.18 57.21 19.03
N LEU A 181 -19.12 56.28 18.82
CA LEU A 181 -20.51 56.42 19.25
C LEU A 181 -20.63 56.50 20.78
N GLN A 182 -19.81 55.75 21.54
CA GLN A 182 -19.75 55.89 22.99
C GLN A 182 -19.26 57.28 23.39
N ALA A 183 -18.19 57.79 22.78
CA ALA A 183 -17.69 59.14 23.06
C ALA A 183 -18.71 60.24 22.72
N HIS A 184 -19.49 60.08 21.64
CA HIS A 184 -20.60 60.98 21.32
C HIS A 184 -21.75 60.88 22.32
N LEU A 185 -22.10 59.69 22.80
CA LEU A 185 -23.11 59.50 23.84
C LEU A 185 -22.69 60.14 25.17
N ASP A 186 -21.44 59.93 25.59
CA ASP A 186 -20.88 60.51 26.81
C ASP A 186 -20.85 62.05 26.72
N HIS A 187 -20.52 62.61 25.55
CA HIS A 187 -20.59 64.04 25.29
C HIS A 187 -22.02 64.58 25.37
N LEU A 188 -22.99 63.91 24.75
CA LEU A 188 -24.40 64.32 24.79
C LEU A 188 -24.99 64.23 26.20
N ILE A 189 -24.55 63.25 27.01
CA ILE A 189 -24.90 63.14 28.44
C ILE A 189 -24.35 64.35 29.22
N LEU A 190 -23.12 64.80 28.94
CA LEU A 190 -22.55 66.00 29.55
C LEU A 190 -23.32 67.27 29.15
N GLU A 191 -23.68 67.42 27.87
CA GLU A 191 -24.52 68.55 27.42
C GLU A 191 -25.91 68.54 28.05
N HIS A 192 -26.56 67.37 28.12
CA HIS A 192 -27.87 67.22 28.73
C HIS A 192 -27.86 67.59 30.23
N ASN A 193 -26.87 67.10 30.98
CA ASN A 193 -26.67 67.48 32.38
C ASN A 193 -26.40 68.98 32.55
N HIS A 194 -25.64 69.60 31.64
CA HIS A 194 -25.40 71.04 31.64
C HIS A 194 -26.69 71.86 31.35
N CYS A 195 -27.56 71.35 30.48
CA CYS A 195 -28.89 71.92 30.22
C CYS A 195 -29.85 71.76 31.42
N ILE A 196 -29.85 70.61 32.11
CA ILE A 196 -30.59 70.42 33.37
C ILE A 196 -30.12 71.44 34.42
N GLN A 197 -28.80 71.58 34.63
CA GLN A 197 -28.25 72.53 35.59
C GLN A 197 -28.68 73.98 35.28
N LYS A 198 -28.60 74.39 34.00
CA LYS A 198 -29.10 75.71 33.55
C LYS A 198 -30.59 75.88 33.83
N ALA A 199 -31.42 74.86 33.56
CA ALA A 199 -32.85 74.92 33.81
C ALA A 199 -33.15 75.09 35.32
N GLN A 200 -32.52 74.29 36.18
CA GLN A 200 -32.64 74.41 37.63
C GLN A 200 -32.18 75.77 38.16
N ASP A 201 -31.11 76.35 37.60
CA ASP A 201 -30.60 77.65 38.04
C ASP A 201 -31.44 78.82 37.53
N VAL A 202 -32.17 78.65 36.42
CA VAL A 202 -33.24 79.57 36.00
C VAL A 202 -34.47 79.41 36.90
N GLU A 203 -34.89 78.18 37.22
CA GLU A 203 -36.02 77.87 38.09
C GLU A 203 -35.84 78.45 39.51
N LYS A 204 -34.65 78.31 40.10
CA LYS A 204 -34.30 78.96 41.38
C LYS A 204 -34.43 80.49 41.29
N ARG A 205 -34.01 81.11 40.18
CA ARG A 205 -34.11 82.57 39.98
C ARG A 205 -35.55 83.03 39.80
N THR A 206 -36.38 82.29 39.04
CA THR A 206 -37.79 82.64 38.86
C THR A 206 -38.61 82.39 40.11
N ALA A 207 -38.27 81.38 40.92
CA ALA A 207 -38.85 81.18 42.26
C ALA A 207 -38.54 82.37 43.19
N LEU A 208 -37.27 82.77 43.32
CA LEU A 208 -36.89 83.95 44.12
C LEU A 208 -37.53 85.24 43.61
N GLN A 209 -37.65 85.41 42.29
CA GLN A 209 -38.35 86.56 41.70
C GLN A 209 -39.85 86.53 41.98
N LYS A 210 -40.47 85.35 42.01
CA LYS A 210 -41.88 85.16 42.38
C LYS A 210 -42.11 85.54 43.85
N GLU A 211 -41.28 85.06 44.77
CA GLU A 211 -41.36 85.43 46.21
C GLU A 211 -41.21 86.95 46.42
N LEU A 212 -40.30 87.60 45.68
CA LEU A 212 -40.13 89.05 45.70
C LEU A 212 -41.36 89.80 45.18
N LEU A 213 -42.04 89.28 44.15
CA LEU A 213 -43.28 89.84 43.62
C LEU A 213 -44.46 89.61 44.58
N GLU A 214 -44.58 88.41 45.16
CA GLU A 214 -45.65 88.07 46.11
C GLU A 214 -45.55 88.90 47.40
N SER A 215 -44.35 89.07 47.94
CA SER A 215 -44.10 89.98 49.08
C SER A 215 -44.34 91.45 48.74
N THR A 216 -44.01 91.89 47.52
CA THR A 216 -44.33 93.24 47.03
C THR A 216 -45.85 93.45 46.91
N VAL A 217 -46.59 92.47 46.38
CA VAL A 217 -48.05 92.51 46.28
C VAL A 217 -48.70 92.48 47.67
N ALA A 218 -48.17 91.71 48.62
CA ALA A 218 -48.65 91.69 50.00
C ALA A 218 -48.49 93.06 50.68
N ARG A 219 -47.33 93.72 50.51
CA ARG A 219 -47.10 95.09 50.99
C ARG A 219 -48.08 96.09 50.37
N LEU A 220 -48.21 96.09 49.04
CA LEU A 220 -49.13 97.01 48.33
C LEU A 220 -50.59 96.79 48.71
N ARG A 221 -51.01 95.54 49.01
CA ARG A 221 -52.34 95.27 49.57
C ARG A 221 -52.51 95.88 50.96
N GLY A 222 -51.54 95.72 51.85
CA GLY A 222 -51.58 96.34 53.18
C GLY A 222 -51.64 97.87 53.14
N GLU A 223 -50.88 98.50 52.23
CA GLU A 223 -50.91 99.95 52.00
C GLU A 223 -52.27 100.42 51.46
N LEU A 224 -52.89 99.66 50.55
CA LEU A 224 -54.23 99.93 50.05
C LEU A 224 -55.31 99.76 51.13
N GLU A 225 -55.24 98.70 51.93
CA GLU A 225 -56.16 98.43 53.05
C GLU A 225 -56.12 99.57 54.09
N ALA A 226 -54.91 100.05 54.42
CA ALA A 226 -54.71 101.19 55.31
C ALA A 226 -55.32 102.49 54.75
N SER A 227 -55.12 102.78 53.46
CA SER A 227 -55.69 103.96 52.81
C SER A 227 -57.22 103.89 52.67
N ILE A 228 -57.80 102.69 52.49
CA ILE A 228 -59.25 102.47 52.52
C ILE A 228 -59.81 102.75 53.92
N GLN A 229 -59.11 102.31 54.97
CA GLN A 229 -59.51 102.55 56.36
C GLN A 229 -59.39 104.04 56.75
N GLU A 230 -58.31 104.71 56.34
CA GLU A 230 -58.14 106.16 56.50
C GLU A 230 -59.26 106.94 55.81
N LYS A 231 -59.55 106.62 54.55
CA LYS A 231 -60.68 107.18 53.79
C LYS A 231 -62.02 106.97 54.51
N LYS A 232 -62.22 105.83 55.18
CA LYS A 232 -63.44 105.56 55.95
C LYS A 232 -63.55 106.51 57.16
N SER A 233 -62.48 106.67 57.93
CA SER A 233 -62.47 107.58 59.08
C SER A 233 -62.67 109.05 58.69
N LEU A 234 -62.12 109.49 57.55
CA LEU A 234 -62.40 110.82 56.98
C LEU A 234 -63.86 111.00 56.53
N LEU A 235 -64.54 109.91 56.15
CA LEU A 235 -65.96 109.92 55.79
C LEU A 235 -66.83 110.04 57.07
N GLU A 236 -66.50 109.29 58.11
CA GLU A 236 -67.12 109.37 59.44
C GLU A 236 -66.90 110.75 60.09
N GLU A 237 -65.77 111.43 59.82
CA GLU A 237 -65.51 112.82 60.24
C GLU A 237 -66.35 113.83 59.43
N LYS A 238 -66.43 113.68 58.10
CA LYS A 238 -67.29 114.50 57.24
C LYS A 238 -68.77 114.43 57.67
N GLU A 239 -69.26 113.25 58.02
CA GLU A 239 -70.65 113.06 58.47
C GLU A 239 -70.92 113.83 59.77
N ARG A 240 -70.01 113.77 60.75
CA ARG A 240 -70.09 114.57 61.99
C ARG A 240 -70.08 116.09 61.72
N LEU A 241 -69.22 116.56 60.82
CA LEU A 241 -69.22 117.98 60.42
C LEU A 241 -70.53 118.40 59.73
N GLN A 242 -71.15 117.50 58.95
CA GLN A 242 -72.47 117.76 58.36
C GLN A 242 -73.57 117.84 59.44
N GLU A 243 -73.51 117.03 60.50
CA GLU A 243 -74.43 117.13 61.63
C GLU A 243 -74.28 118.46 62.39
N GLU A 244 -73.06 118.96 62.58
CA GLU A 244 -72.82 120.28 63.16
C GLU A 244 -73.34 121.42 62.26
N VAL A 245 -73.11 121.37 60.95
CA VAL A 245 -73.68 122.34 60.00
C VAL A 245 -75.21 122.34 60.10
N ASN A 246 -75.84 121.17 60.04
CA ASN A 246 -77.31 121.00 60.17
C ASN A 246 -77.87 121.46 61.53
N LYS A 247 -77.02 121.60 62.56
CA LYS A 247 -77.36 122.19 63.86
C LYS A 247 -77.25 123.72 63.80
N THR A 248 -76.16 124.26 63.26
CA THR A 248 -75.98 125.72 63.11
C THR A 248 -77.03 126.37 62.20
N GLU A 249 -77.47 125.69 61.12
CA GLU A 249 -78.57 126.19 60.28
C GLU A 249 -79.87 126.38 61.09
N LYS A 250 -80.21 125.46 61.99
CA LYS A 250 -81.40 125.58 62.87
C LYS A 250 -81.27 126.73 63.86
N GLU A 251 -80.06 127.00 64.34
CA GLU A 251 -79.77 128.13 65.25
C GLU A 251 -79.91 129.46 64.48
N ILE A 252 -79.43 129.54 63.24
CA ILE A 252 -79.60 130.69 62.33
C ILE A 252 -81.09 130.91 61.98
N GLU A 253 -81.83 129.87 61.65
CA GLU A 253 -83.27 129.96 61.34
C GLU A 253 -84.07 130.46 62.57
N GLN A 254 -83.62 130.07 63.77
CA GLN A 254 -84.20 130.52 65.04
C GLN A 254 -83.86 131.98 65.38
N GLU A 255 -82.65 132.46 65.07
CA GLU A 255 -82.28 133.89 65.17
C GLU A 255 -83.07 134.74 64.17
N LYS A 256 -83.18 134.30 62.91
CA LYS A 256 -83.98 134.95 61.87
C LYS A 256 -85.44 135.16 62.30
N CYS A 257 -86.06 134.14 62.90
CA CYS A 257 -87.40 134.22 63.49
C CYS A 257 -87.49 135.26 64.65
N ASN A 258 -86.38 135.55 65.33
CA ASN A 258 -86.33 136.60 66.36
C ASN A 258 -86.09 138.00 65.77
N LEU A 259 -85.25 138.12 64.75
CA LEU A 259 -85.02 139.36 64.01
C LEU A 259 -86.29 139.84 63.29
N GLU A 260 -87.10 138.93 62.73
CA GLU A 260 -88.39 139.26 62.12
C GLU A 260 -89.40 139.86 63.12
N LYS A 261 -89.35 139.45 64.40
CA LYS A 261 -90.17 140.03 65.50
C LYS A 261 -89.71 141.45 65.85
N GLU A 262 -88.40 141.68 65.97
CA GLU A 262 -87.85 143.03 66.18
C GLU A 262 -88.12 143.95 64.98
N LEU A 263 -88.10 143.44 63.74
CA LEU A 263 -88.45 144.22 62.55
C LEU A 263 -89.94 144.63 62.57
N ALA A 264 -90.84 143.73 62.98
CA ALA A 264 -92.26 144.05 63.17
C ALA A 264 -92.50 145.12 64.25
N LYS A 265 -91.73 145.07 65.35
CA LYS A 265 -91.76 146.04 66.47
C LYS A 265 -91.28 147.44 66.03
N ASN A 266 -90.11 147.54 65.39
CA ASN A 266 -89.61 148.80 64.82
C ASN A 266 -90.61 149.45 63.83
N LYS A 267 -91.43 148.64 63.15
CA LYS A 267 -92.49 149.11 62.23
C LYS A 267 -93.65 149.80 62.94
N VAL A 268 -93.85 149.57 64.25
CA VAL A 268 -94.80 150.30 65.10
C VAL A 268 -94.21 151.65 65.52
N ASP A 269 -92.93 151.67 65.94
CA ASP A 269 -92.26 152.88 66.41
C ASP A 269 -92.08 153.93 65.30
N ILE A 270 -91.88 153.50 64.05
CA ILE A 270 -91.88 154.39 62.87
C ILE A 270 -93.23 155.11 62.69
N ASN A 271 -94.35 154.45 62.96
CA ASN A 271 -95.67 155.09 62.87
C ASN A 271 -95.86 156.15 63.98
N ALA A 272 -95.33 155.90 65.18
CA ALA A 272 -95.34 156.88 66.27
C ALA A 272 -94.45 158.11 65.96
N LEU A 273 -93.28 157.91 65.35
CA LEU A 273 -92.41 159.00 64.91
C LEU A 273 -93.04 159.83 63.77
N THR A 274 -93.75 159.18 62.84
CA THR A 274 -94.46 159.85 61.74
C THR A 274 -95.52 160.83 62.27
N HIS A 275 -96.27 160.44 63.31
CA HIS A 275 -97.29 161.31 63.92
C HIS A 275 -96.70 162.58 64.56
N ASN A 276 -95.49 162.49 65.14
CA ASN A 276 -94.81 163.63 65.78
C ASN A 276 -94.23 164.64 64.77
N LEU A 277 -93.88 164.21 63.56
CA LEU A 277 -93.38 165.11 62.52
C LEU A 277 -94.47 166.10 62.08
N GLN A 278 -95.70 165.60 61.95
CA GLN A 278 -96.87 166.36 61.52
C GLN A 278 -97.20 167.53 62.47
N THR A 279 -96.96 167.36 63.78
CA THR A 279 -97.18 168.39 64.82
C THR A 279 -96.13 169.51 64.81
N LEU A 280 -95.04 169.37 64.04
CA LEU A 280 -94.04 170.42 63.84
C LEU A 280 -94.29 171.26 62.58
N GLU A 281 -94.89 170.68 61.54
CA GLU A 281 -95.21 171.39 60.30
C GLU A 281 -96.30 172.47 60.52
N GLU A 282 -97.31 172.17 61.34
CA GLU A 282 -98.39 173.12 61.68
C GLU A 282 -97.87 174.40 62.35
N LYS A 283 -96.79 174.31 63.14
CA LYS A 283 -96.21 175.46 63.87
C LYS A 283 -95.47 176.44 62.99
N ASN A 284 -94.87 175.99 61.88
CA ASN A 284 -94.14 176.87 60.96
C ASN A 284 -95.07 177.70 60.06
N LYS A 285 -96.30 177.25 59.80
CA LYS A 285 -97.22 177.98 58.90
C LYS A 285 -97.79 179.24 59.55
N HIS A 286 -98.03 179.23 60.86
CA HIS A 286 -98.72 180.33 61.56
C HIS A 286 -97.87 181.60 61.75
N LEU A 287 -96.55 181.52 61.53
CA LEU A 287 -95.63 182.67 61.63
C LEU A 287 -95.51 183.48 60.32
N ALA A 288 -96.02 182.98 59.19
CA ALA A 288 -95.86 183.62 57.88
C ALA A 288 -96.91 184.71 57.59
N GLU A 289 -98.09 184.63 58.21
CA GLU A 289 -99.28 185.43 57.83
C GLU A 289 -99.42 186.75 58.63
N GLN A 290 -98.37 187.20 59.33
CA GLN A 290 -98.35 188.45 60.11
C GLN A 290 -97.13 189.37 59.85
N MET A 291 -96.42 189.21 58.72
CA MET A 291 -95.18 189.97 58.40
C MET A 291 -95.32 191.03 57.30
N ALA A 292 -96.45 191.13 56.62
CA ALA A 292 -96.80 192.21 55.69
C ALA A 292 -98.33 192.31 55.58
N SER A 293 -98.97 193.48 55.70
CA SER A 293 -98.49 194.86 55.81
C SER A 293 -99.60 195.73 56.43
N LEU A 294 -99.40 196.96 56.93
CA LEU A 294 -98.30 197.93 56.78
C LEU A 294 -97.96 198.59 58.13
N GLU A 295 -96.69 198.95 58.33
CA GLU A 295 -96.40 200.27 58.88
C GLU A 295 -95.03 200.76 58.38
N LEU A 296 -95.01 201.80 57.54
CA LEU A 296 -93.89 202.76 57.55
C LEU A 296 -94.19 203.83 58.61
N ARG A 297 -94.33 203.31 59.84
CA ARG A 297 -94.34 203.96 61.15
C ARG A 297 -95.43 205.00 61.49
N GLN A 298 -96.21 204.60 62.50
CA GLN A 298 -97.02 205.34 63.47
C GLN A 298 -98.13 206.28 62.95
N VAL A 299 -99.37 205.78 63.05
CA VAL A 299 -100.47 206.33 63.89
C VAL A 299 -101.63 205.31 63.76
N THR A 300 -101.82 204.37 64.70
CA THR A 300 -102.58 204.48 65.98
C THR A 300 -103.96 205.13 65.83
N SER A 301 -105.06 204.59 66.33
CA SER A 301 -105.25 203.48 67.29
C SER A 301 -106.57 202.73 67.01
N ASP A 302 -106.66 201.51 67.55
CA ASP A 302 -107.87 200.81 68.01
C ASP A 302 -109.21 201.12 67.29
N TYR A 303 -109.66 200.20 66.42
CA TYR A 303 -111.04 199.64 66.44
C TYR A 303 -111.30 198.69 65.27
N ASN A 304 -111.75 197.45 65.57
CA ASN A 304 -112.94 196.77 65.02
C ASN A 304 -112.85 195.23 65.15
N GLY A 305 -113.97 194.50 65.26
CA GLY A 305 -115.36 194.96 65.29
C GLY A 305 -116.37 193.81 65.29
N LEU A 306 -117.67 194.12 65.42
CA LEU A 306 -118.76 193.15 65.49
C LEU A 306 -119.43 192.91 64.11
N ALA A 307 -120.02 191.72 63.96
CA ALA A 307 -121.23 191.36 63.19
C ALA A 307 -121.30 191.51 61.65
N GLN A 308 -121.50 190.38 60.93
CA GLN A 308 -122.74 190.12 60.14
C GLN A 308 -122.97 188.61 59.81
N GLN A 309 -123.62 188.24 58.69
CA GLN A 309 -124.45 187.01 58.53
C GLN A 309 -124.05 186.01 57.39
N GLN A 310 -124.41 184.72 57.59
CA GLN A 310 -125.06 183.75 56.64
C GLN A 310 -124.32 182.97 55.50
N VAL A 311 -124.76 181.68 55.32
CA VAL A 311 -124.99 180.91 54.04
C VAL A 311 -123.75 180.34 53.26
N GLU A 312 -123.69 179.11 52.69
CA GLU A 312 -124.58 177.89 52.63
C GLU A 312 -123.86 176.54 52.25
N LYS A 313 -124.64 175.42 52.36
CA LYS A 313 -124.66 174.05 51.74
C LYS A 313 -123.65 173.54 50.66
N ALA A 314 -123.63 172.25 50.24
CA ALA A 314 -123.94 170.91 50.84
C ALA A 314 -123.92 169.74 49.79
N LEU A 315 -123.71 168.49 50.26
CA LEU A 315 -124.25 167.18 49.78
C LEU A 315 -124.01 166.62 48.33
N GLY A 316 -123.98 165.27 48.20
CA GLY A 316 -124.01 164.50 46.93
C GLY A 316 -123.96 162.96 47.10
N LYS A 317 -124.46 162.14 46.15
CA LYS A 317 -124.61 160.66 46.27
C LYS A 317 -124.80 159.89 44.93
N ILE A 318 -124.35 158.61 44.90
CA ILE A 318 -124.93 157.41 44.22
C ILE A 318 -124.75 157.14 42.69
N THR A 319 -124.80 155.83 42.32
CA THR A 319 -125.02 155.16 41.00
C THR A 319 -123.84 154.73 40.09
N GLU A 320 -124.17 154.14 38.91
CA GLU A 320 -123.67 152.84 38.45
C GLU A 320 -123.55 152.73 36.90
N SER A 321 -122.58 151.93 36.43
CA SER A 321 -122.39 151.42 35.05
C SER A 321 -121.82 152.35 33.94
N LYS A 322 -121.17 151.68 32.96
CA LYS A 322 -121.03 152.05 31.53
C LYS A 322 -120.13 153.24 31.11
N ASN A 323 -118.87 152.89 30.81
CA ASN A 323 -117.96 153.44 29.78
C ASN A 323 -117.13 154.74 30.01
N LYS A 324 -115.82 154.55 29.76
CA LYS A 324 -114.83 155.43 29.08
C LYS A 324 -114.13 156.59 29.82
N LEU A 325 -112.88 156.77 29.37
CA LEU A 325 -112.00 157.96 29.37
C LEU A 325 -111.40 158.44 30.70
N ALA A 326 -110.08 158.26 30.81
CA ALA A 326 -109.20 159.24 31.42
C ALA A 326 -108.68 160.18 30.31
N TYR A 327 -108.91 161.48 30.46
CA TYR A 327 -108.56 162.59 29.56
C TYR A 327 -108.40 163.84 30.44
N GLU A 328 -107.39 164.72 30.33
CA GLU A 328 -106.14 164.75 29.55
C GLU A 328 -105.09 165.52 30.40
N LYS A 329 -103.77 165.30 30.28
CA LYS A 329 -102.80 166.13 29.51
C LYS A 329 -102.96 167.66 29.64
N GLY A 330 -101.84 168.31 29.96
CA GLY A 330 -101.67 169.76 29.98
C GLY A 330 -102.08 170.36 31.33
N LYS A 331 -101.47 171.46 31.79
CA LYS A 331 -100.44 172.35 31.20
C LYS A 331 -99.37 172.58 32.32
N LEU A 332 -98.17 173.11 32.10
CA LEU A 332 -97.88 174.47 31.62
C LEU A 332 -96.39 174.65 31.25
N GLN A 333 -96.13 174.97 29.98
CA GLN A 333 -95.54 176.25 29.63
C GLN A 333 -96.40 176.80 28.47
N ILE A 334 -97.34 177.73 28.73
CA ILE A 334 -97.11 179.18 28.86
C ILE A 334 -96.60 179.70 27.51
N LYS A 335 -97.35 180.42 26.67
CA LYS A 335 -98.57 181.25 26.86
C LYS A 335 -99.71 180.75 25.92
N VAL A 336 -100.99 181.09 26.05
CA VAL A 336 -101.78 182.21 26.63
C VAL A 336 -103.08 181.56 27.18
N LYS A 337 -103.79 181.89 28.27
CA LYS A 337 -103.86 182.97 29.28
C LYS A 337 -104.12 184.41 28.83
N GLN A 338 -105.23 184.55 28.10
CA GLN A 338 -106.10 185.71 27.80
C GLN A 338 -107.20 185.07 26.92
N LEU A 339 -108.49 185.05 27.25
CA LEU A 339 -109.25 185.42 28.45
C LEU A 339 -110.22 184.23 28.72
N GLU A 340 -110.72 183.88 29.91
CA GLU A 340 -110.87 184.59 31.20
C GLU A 340 -112.02 185.63 31.25
N GLU A 341 -113.02 185.51 30.35
CA GLU A 341 -114.32 186.22 30.31
C GLU A 341 -115.25 185.45 29.31
N GLN A 342 -116.54 185.10 29.53
CA GLN A 342 -117.48 185.24 30.66
C GLN A 342 -118.48 184.04 30.77
N LEU A 343 -118.97 183.82 32.00
CA LEU A 343 -120.26 183.27 32.50
C LEU A 343 -121.13 182.21 31.77
N GLN A 344 -121.75 181.35 32.60
CA GLN A 344 -123.20 181.01 32.72
C GLN A 344 -124.19 181.54 31.65
N SER A 345 -125.29 180.87 31.28
CA SER A 345 -126.15 179.84 31.94
C SER A 345 -126.96 179.05 30.87
N PHE A 346 -128.02 178.24 31.08
CA PHE A 346 -128.91 177.84 32.21
C PHE A 346 -129.49 176.43 31.92
N THR A 347 -130.02 175.70 32.91
CA THR A 347 -130.48 174.30 32.80
C THR A 347 -132.02 174.10 32.81
N GLU A 348 -132.47 172.85 32.65
CA GLU A 348 -133.81 172.31 33.04
C GLU A 348 -135.04 172.69 32.16
N THR A 349 -136.16 171.93 32.07
CA THR A 349 -136.51 170.57 32.57
C THR A 349 -137.62 169.88 31.73
N SER A 350 -137.64 168.54 31.77
CA SER A 350 -138.76 167.55 31.75
C SER A 350 -140.19 167.85 31.20
N SER A 351 -140.78 166.79 30.61
CA SER A 351 -142.22 166.35 30.60
C SER A 351 -143.26 166.77 29.51
N GLN A 352 -143.58 165.80 28.64
CA GLN A 352 -144.91 165.25 28.23
C GLN A 352 -146.12 166.10 27.71
N ASN A 353 -146.49 165.83 26.44
CA ASN A 353 -147.84 165.73 25.81
C ASN A 353 -149.08 166.53 26.31
N ASP A 354 -149.60 167.47 25.48
CA ASP A 354 -151.02 167.47 24.95
C ASP A 354 -151.40 168.74 24.13
N HIS A 355 -151.54 168.67 22.77
CA HIS A 355 -152.56 169.44 21.97
C HIS A 355 -152.44 169.34 20.41
N LEU A 356 -153.57 169.58 19.72
CA LEU A 356 -153.74 169.79 18.25
C LEU A 356 -154.95 170.73 17.97
N ARG A 357 -155.00 171.46 16.82
CA ARG A 357 -156.09 171.35 15.79
C ARG A 357 -156.24 172.42 14.67
N LYS A 358 -156.51 173.71 14.96
CA LYS A 358 -157.46 174.51 14.12
C LYS A 358 -156.88 175.52 13.11
N LEU A 359 -157.34 175.44 11.84
CA LEU A 359 -158.17 176.43 11.09
C LEU A 359 -157.80 176.60 9.58
N ASN A 360 -158.78 177.00 8.76
CA ASN A 360 -158.77 177.15 7.28
C ASN A 360 -160.01 178.01 6.85
N LYS A 361 -160.09 178.55 5.60
CA LYS A 361 -161.30 179.05 4.81
C LYS A 361 -161.16 180.46 4.15
N ALA A 362 -161.29 180.57 2.80
CA ALA A 362 -162.02 181.61 2.02
C ALA A 362 -161.68 181.63 0.50
N LEU A 363 -162.67 181.88 -0.40
CA LEU A 363 -162.59 182.03 -1.87
C LEU A 363 -163.97 182.46 -2.43
N GLU A 364 -164.08 183.30 -3.50
CA GLU A 364 -165.26 183.26 -4.45
C GLU A 364 -165.24 184.15 -5.73
N SER A 365 -165.17 185.49 -5.65
CA SER A 365 -165.89 186.36 -6.61
C SER A 365 -165.32 186.56 -8.04
N LYS A 366 -166.01 186.01 -9.06
CA LYS A 366 -166.03 186.41 -10.50
C LYS A 366 -167.42 186.06 -11.09
N TYR A 367 -167.93 186.80 -12.10
CA TYR A 367 -168.68 186.15 -13.22
C TYR A 367 -168.99 187.01 -14.47
N ALA A 368 -169.50 188.23 -14.30
CA ALA A 368 -170.13 189.03 -15.36
C ALA A 368 -169.16 189.51 -16.48
N GLN A 369 -169.52 189.58 -17.78
CA GLN A 369 -170.72 189.11 -18.50
C GLN A 369 -170.49 189.08 -20.04
N VAL A 370 -169.53 188.29 -20.51
CA VAL A 370 -169.65 187.19 -21.53
C VAL A 370 -170.49 187.36 -22.82
N LYS A 371 -171.54 188.19 -22.88
CA LYS A 371 -172.60 188.14 -23.92
C LYS A 371 -172.18 188.65 -25.30
N SER A 372 -171.23 189.59 -25.39
CA SER A 372 -170.84 190.23 -26.67
C SER A 372 -169.96 189.36 -27.59
N ILE A 373 -169.63 188.13 -27.19
CA ILE A 373 -168.63 187.29 -27.88
C ILE A 373 -169.28 186.38 -28.94
N LEU A 374 -170.59 186.10 -28.86
CA LEU A 374 -171.18 184.96 -29.58
C LEU A 374 -171.24 185.10 -31.11
N GLU A 375 -171.72 186.23 -31.63
CA GLU A 375 -172.04 186.36 -33.07
C GLU A 375 -170.80 186.32 -33.98
N LYS A 376 -169.62 186.67 -33.46
CA LYS A 376 -168.38 186.66 -34.24
C LYS A 376 -167.81 185.24 -34.47
N ASN A 377 -168.19 184.27 -33.64
CA ASN A 377 -167.60 182.93 -33.68
C ASN A 377 -168.04 182.08 -34.89
N GLU A 378 -169.14 182.43 -35.56
CA GLU A 378 -169.77 181.55 -36.56
C GLU A 378 -169.06 181.58 -37.93
N GLU A 379 -168.56 182.75 -38.36
CA GLU A 379 -167.74 182.85 -39.58
C GLU A 379 -166.37 182.16 -39.41
N GLU A 380 -165.72 182.37 -38.25
CA GLU A 380 -164.41 181.77 -37.93
C GLU A 380 -164.48 180.21 -37.94
N LEU A 381 -165.62 179.64 -37.54
CA LEU A 381 -165.86 178.19 -37.52
C LEU A 381 -165.79 177.54 -38.91
N SER A 382 -166.38 178.19 -39.91
CA SER A 382 -166.47 177.66 -41.29
C SER A 382 -165.09 177.56 -41.96
N GLN A 383 -164.19 178.50 -41.63
CA GLN A 383 -162.83 178.52 -42.16
C GLN A 383 -161.91 177.51 -41.46
N ALA A 384 -162.11 177.28 -40.15
CA ALA A 384 -161.37 176.28 -39.38
C ALA A 384 -161.60 174.83 -39.87
N VAL A 385 -162.82 174.48 -40.31
CA VAL A 385 -163.14 173.13 -40.80
C VAL A 385 -162.29 172.75 -42.02
N LYS A 386 -162.11 173.66 -42.99
CA LYS A 386 -161.28 173.41 -44.18
C LYS A 386 -159.80 173.16 -43.83
N CYS A 387 -159.28 173.84 -42.82
CA CYS A 387 -157.90 173.64 -42.36
C CYS A 387 -157.72 172.29 -41.65
N ARG A 388 -158.69 171.88 -40.82
CA ARG A 388 -158.69 170.59 -40.11
C ARG A 388 -158.62 169.40 -41.08
N ASP A 389 -159.41 169.43 -42.15
CA ASP A 389 -159.56 168.28 -43.05
C ASP A 389 -158.33 168.04 -43.95
N ALA A 390 -157.48 169.05 -44.12
CA ALA A 390 -156.16 168.91 -44.73
C ALA A 390 -155.18 168.19 -43.78
N ALA A 391 -155.06 168.67 -42.53
CA ALA A 391 -154.16 168.10 -41.53
C ALA A 391 -154.46 166.61 -41.20
N LEU A 392 -155.75 166.22 -41.28
CA LEU A 392 -156.17 164.84 -41.01
C LEU A 392 -155.60 163.84 -42.05
N LYS A 393 -155.49 164.23 -43.32
CA LYS A 393 -154.87 163.38 -44.37
C LYS A 393 -153.36 163.21 -44.17
N GLU A 394 -152.67 164.25 -43.73
CA GLU A 394 -151.23 164.20 -43.50
C GLU A 394 -150.87 163.34 -42.27
N SER A 395 -151.66 163.45 -41.21
CA SER A 395 -151.58 162.58 -40.02
C SER A 395 -151.77 161.10 -40.35
N GLN A 396 -152.73 160.75 -41.22
CA GLN A 396 -152.95 159.37 -41.67
C GLN A 396 -151.73 158.80 -42.43
N LYS A 397 -151.01 159.61 -43.21
CA LYS A 397 -149.79 159.17 -43.89
C LYS A 397 -148.67 158.86 -42.90
N LEU A 398 -148.39 159.79 -41.97
CA LEU A 398 -147.32 159.65 -40.98
C LEU A 398 -147.49 158.41 -40.09
N LYS A 399 -148.73 157.97 -39.81
CA LYS A 399 -148.99 156.74 -39.07
C LYS A 399 -148.47 155.48 -39.78
N GLY A 400 -148.66 155.38 -41.10
CA GLY A 400 -148.19 154.22 -41.88
C GLY A 400 -146.66 154.14 -41.97
N ASP A 401 -145.99 155.29 -42.08
CA ASP A 401 -144.52 155.37 -42.07
C ASP A 401 -143.94 154.94 -40.70
N LEU A 402 -144.67 155.18 -39.60
CA LEU A 402 -144.30 154.79 -38.24
C LEU A 402 -144.41 153.27 -37.99
N GLU A 403 -145.54 152.67 -38.38
CA GLU A 403 -145.80 151.23 -38.25
C GLU A 403 -144.74 150.40 -39.01
N ALA A 404 -144.32 150.87 -40.19
CA ALA A 404 -143.27 150.25 -41.00
C ALA A 404 -141.85 150.36 -40.42
N LEU A 405 -141.63 151.24 -39.42
CA LEU A 405 -140.35 151.40 -38.73
C LEU A 405 -140.26 150.53 -37.48
N GLU A 406 -141.32 150.48 -36.68
CA GLU A 406 -141.43 149.62 -35.48
C GLU A 406 -141.24 148.13 -35.85
N ASP A 407 -141.86 147.70 -36.94
CA ASP A 407 -141.77 146.33 -37.48
C ASP A 407 -140.36 145.95 -37.98
N ARG A 408 -139.48 146.93 -38.25
CA ARG A 408 -138.05 146.70 -38.59
C ARG A 408 -137.18 146.55 -37.35
N GLU A 409 -137.36 147.38 -36.32
CA GLU A 409 -136.57 147.28 -35.09
C GLU A 409 -136.94 146.01 -34.30
N SER A 410 -138.21 145.63 -34.26
CA SER A 410 -138.66 144.35 -33.69
C SER A 410 -137.90 143.14 -34.27
N LYS A 411 -137.73 143.11 -35.60
CA LYS A 411 -136.98 142.05 -36.31
C LYS A 411 -135.48 142.06 -36.00
N LYS A 412 -134.87 143.22 -35.72
CA LYS A 412 -133.46 143.29 -35.25
C LYS A 412 -133.32 142.77 -33.82
N VAL A 413 -134.20 143.19 -32.91
CA VAL A 413 -134.18 142.74 -31.50
C VAL A 413 -134.29 141.23 -31.40
N GLY A 414 -135.21 140.61 -32.15
CA GLY A 414 -135.34 139.15 -32.21
C GLY A 414 -134.10 138.41 -32.74
N ASN A 415 -133.31 139.04 -33.63
CA ASN A 415 -132.04 138.47 -34.09
C ASN A 415 -130.92 138.58 -33.04
N PHE A 416 -130.78 139.73 -32.38
CA PHE A 416 -129.79 139.89 -31.30
C PHE A 416 -130.09 138.98 -30.09
N GLN A 417 -131.36 138.78 -29.74
CA GLN A 417 -131.76 137.83 -28.70
C GLN A 417 -131.37 136.39 -29.04
N ARG A 418 -131.47 135.99 -30.32
CA ARG A 418 -131.06 134.64 -30.76
C ARG A 418 -129.56 134.45 -30.70
N GLN A 419 -128.78 135.41 -31.23
CA GLN A 419 -127.31 135.39 -31.15
C GLN A 419 -126.79 135.38 -29.70
N LEU A 420 -127.47 136.09 -28.79
CA LEU A 420 -127.14 136.08 -27.36
C LEU A 420 -127.48 134.74 -26.68
N ALA A 421 -128.46 133.99 -27.17
CA ALA A 421 -128.76 132.63 -26.69
C ALA A 421 -127.71 131.63 -27.19
N GLU A 422 -127.39 131.65 -28.48
CA GLU A 422 -126.36 130.82 -29.12
C GLU A 422 -125.00 131.02 -28.42
N ALA A 423 -124.58 132.28 -28.22
CA ALA A 423 -123.33 132.61 -27.52
C ALA A 423 -123.31 132.17 -26.04
N LYS A 424 -124.46 132.06 -25.38
CA LYS A 424 -124.54 131.51 -24.01
C LYS A 424 -124.43 129.99 -24.00
N GLU A 425 -125.07 129.31 -24.95
CA GLU A 425 -124.96 127.86 -25.09
C GLU A 425 -123.51 127.44 -25.35
N ASP A 426 -122.79 128.16 -26.21
CA ASP A 426 -121.38 127.89 -26.49
C ASP A 426 -120.46 128.20 -25.31
N ASN A 427 -120.75 129.23 -24.50
CA ASN A 427 -120.04 129.46 -23.23
C ASN A 427 -120.25 128.30 -22.23
N CYS A 428 -121.45 127.72 -22.18
CA CYS A 428 -121.70 126.51 -21.38
C CYS A 428 -120.90 125.30 -21.90
N LYS A 429 -120.84 125.09 -23.23
CA LYS A 429 -120.00 124.03 -23.84
C LYS A 429 -118.52 124.22 -23.51
N VAL A 430 -118.00 125.44 -23.64
CA VAL A 430 -116.61 125.79 -23.29
C VAL A 430 -116.33 125.55 -21.80
N THR A 431 -117.26 125.92 -20.92
CA THR A 431 -117.14 125.67 -19.47
C THR A 431 -117.05 124.18 -19.17
N ILE A 432 -117.96 123.36 -19.73
CA ILE A 432 -117.94 121.90 -19.60
C ILE A 432 -116.66 121.29 -20.18
N MET A 433 -116.15 121.82 -21.31
CA MET A 433 -114.86 121.38 -21.86
C MET A 433 -113.68 121.72 -20.94
N LEU A 434 -113.65 122.91 -20.35
CA LEU A 434 -112.61 123.31 -19.40
C LEU A 434 -112.65 122.48 -18.12
N GLU A 435 -113.83 122.20 -17.56
CA GLU A 435 -113.99 121.30 -16.41
C GLU A 435 -113.52 119.88 -16.73
N ASN A 436 -113.84 119.35 -17.91
CA ASN A 436 -113.34 118.05 -18.36
C ASN A 436 -111.82 118.04 -18.57
N VAL A 437 -111.22 119.11 -19.11
CA VAL A 437 -109.77 119.25 -19.26
C VAL A 437 -109.07 119.36 -17.89
N LEU A 438 -109.62 120.10 -16.94
CA LEU A 438 -109.09 120.21 -15.57
C LEU A 438 -109.22 118.89 -14.81
N ALA A 439 -110.35 118.19 -14.93
CA ALA A 439 -110.54 116.86 -14.36
C ALA A 439 -109.60 115.82 -15.00
N SER A 440 -109.32 115.94 -16.30
CA SER A 440 -108.33 115.13 -17.01
C SER A 440 -106.91 115.44 -16.53
N HIS A 441 -106.53 116.70 -16.40
CA HIS A 441 -105.23 117.12 -15.86
C HIS A 441 -105.04 116.63 -14.42
N SER A 442 -106.05 116.76 -13.56
CA SER A 442 -106.03 116.26 -12.18
C SER A 442 -105.81 114.75 -12.12
N LYS A 443 -106.52 113.97 -12.96
CA LYS A 443 -106.33 112.52 -13.10
C LYS A 443 -104.94 112.17 -13.66
N MET A 444 -104.45 112.91 -14.65
CA MET A 444 -103.14 112.72 -15.27
C MET A 444 -102.00 113.03 -14.29
N GLN A 445 -102.12 114.11 -13.51
CA GLN A 445 -101.17 114.45 -12.45
C GLN A 445 -101.17 113.40 -11.33
N GLY A 446 -102.34 112.97 -10.85
CA GLY A 446 -102.44 111.89 -9.86
C GLY A 446 -101.99 110.51 -10.39
N ALA A 447 -101.90 110.32 -11.72
CA ALA A 447 -101.26 109.17 -12.34
C ALA A 447 -99.73 109.35 -12.44
N LEU A 448 -99.26 110.55 -12.82
CA LEU A 448 -97.84 110.90 -12.88
C LEU A 448 -97.18 110.79 -11.50
N GLU A 449 -97.80 111.31 -10.45
CA GLU A 449 -97.34 111.22 -9.06
C GLU A 449 -97.23 109.75 -8.60
N LYS A 450 -98.20 108.90 -8.96
CA LYS A 450 -98.13 107.44 -8.69
C LYS A 450 -97.00 106.75 -9.43
N VAL A 451 -96.79 107.10 -10.71
CA VAL A 451 -95.65 106.59 -11.50
C VAL A 451 -94.33 107.05 -10.90
N GLN A 452 -94.22 108.30 -10.45
CA GLN A 452 -93.01 108.85 -9.85
C GLN A 452 -92.70 108.22 -8.48
N ILE A 453 -93.72 107.93 -7.66
CA ILE A 453 -93.58 107.18 -6.41
C ILE A 453 -93.14 105.74 -6.67
N GLU A 454 -93.77 105.03 -7.62
CA GLU A 454 -93.39 103.66 -7.95
C GLU A 454 -91.98 103.60 -8.56
N LEU A 455 -91.60 104.55 -9.42
CA LEU A 455 -90.21 104.67 -9.93
C LEU A 455 -89.22 104.87 -8.79
N GLY A 456 -89.47 105.80 -7.86
CA GLY A 456 -88.60 105.98 -6.69
C GLY A 456 -88.53 104.74 -5.78
N ARG A 457 -89.61 103.95 -5.71
CA ARG A 457 -89.63 102.64 -5.04
C ARG A 457 -88.78 101.60 -5.78
N ARG A 458 -88.84 101.57 -7.12
CA ARG A 458 -87.99 100.70 -7.95
C ARG A 458 -86.52 101.10 -7.92
N ASP A 459 -86.19 102.38 -7.93
CA ASP A 459 -84.80 102.84 -7.79
C ASP A 459 -84.24 102.44 -6.41
N SER A 460 -85.06 102.51 -5.36
CA SER A 460 -84.70 102.03 -4.02
C SER A 460 -84.51 100.50 -3.97
N GLU A 461 -85.39 99.74 -4.61
CA GLU A 461 -85.30 98.27 -4.76
C GLU A 461 -84.04 97.88 -5.55
N ILE A 462 -83.77 98.55 -6.68
CA ILE A 462 -82.58 98.37 -7.52
C ILE A 462 -81.31 98.75 -6.76
N ALA A 463 -81.31 99.80 -5.94
CA ALA A 463 -80.18 100.16 -5.08
C ALA A 463 -79.93 99.09 -3.99
N GLY A 464 -80.99 98.54 -3.40
CA GLY A 464 -80.92 97.40 -2.48
C GLY A 464 -80.30 96.17 -3.15
N LEU A 465 -80.84 95.75 -4.29
CA LEU A 465 -80.34 94.61 -5.07
C LEU A 465 -78.90 94.81 -5.58
N LYS A 466 -78.50 96.03 -5.95
CA LYS A 466 -77.10 96.36 -6.28
C LYS A 466 -76.18 96.20 -5.07
N LYS A 467 -76.60 96.65 -3.89
CA LYS A 467 -75.84 96.50 -2.63
C LYS A 467 -75.73 95.03 -2.22
N GLU A 468 -76.82 94.28 -2.32
CA GLU A 468 -76.84 92.84 -2.04
C GLU A 468 -75.95 92.07 -3.03
N ARG A 469 -76.04 92.37 -4.33
CA ARG A 469 -75.14 91.79 -5.35
C ARG A 469 -73.67 92.08 -5.06
N ALA A 470 -73.32 93.28 -4.61
CA ALA A 470 -71.95 93.62 -4.23
C ALA A 470 -71.47 92.82 -3.00
N LEU A 471 -72.31 92.66 -1.98
CA LEU A 471 -72.01 91.83 -0.80
C LEU A 471 -71.88 90.34 -1.16
N ASN A 472 -72.75 89.83 -2.03
CA ASN A 472 -72.68 88.46 -2.52
C ASN A 472 -71.44 88.24 -3.41
N GLN A 473 -71.04 89.20 -4.25
CA GLN A 473 -69.79 89.13 -5.00
C GLN A 473 -68.56 89.10 -4.09
N GLN A 474 -68.54 89.92 -3.03
CA GLN A 474 -67.48 89.89 -2.02
C GLN A 474 -67.45 88.55 -1.24
N ARG A 475 -68.62 87.94 -1.00
CA ARG A 475 -68.72 86.60 -0.38
C ARG A 475 -68.21 85.50 -1.29
N VAL A 476 -68.52 85.57 -2.59
CA VAL A 476 -67.98 84.66 -3.62
C VAL A 476 -66.45 84.78 -3.66
N GLN A 477 -65.90 85.98 -3.74
CA GLN A 477 -64.44 86.22 -3.73
C GLN A 477 -63.72 85.67 -2.48
N LYS A 478 -64.38 85.66 -1.31
CA LYS A 478 -63.84 85.01 -0.11
C LYS A 478 -63.85 83.49 -0.23
N LEU A 479 -64.95 82.91 -0.71
CA LEU A 479 -65.06 81.47 -0.91
C LEU A 479 -64.12 80.95 -2.01
N GLU A 480 -63.90 81.74 -3.06
CA GLU A 480 -62.88 81.48 -4.10
C GLU A 480 -61.48 81.43 -3.47
N ALA A 481 -61.09 82.46 -2.69
CA ALA A 481 -59.79 82.48 -2.00
C ALA A 481 -59.63 81.38 -0.92
N GLU A 482 -60.72 80.98 -0.26
CA GLU A 482 -60.74 79.83 0.66
C GLU A 482 -60.54 78.51 -0.11
N VAL A 483 -61.19 78.33 -1.26
CA VAL A 483 -60.99 77.17 -2.14
C VAL A 483 -59.55 77.12 -2.67
N ASP A 484 -58.99 78.23 -3.14
CA ASP A 484 -57.60 78.32 -3.60
C ASP A 484 -56.62 77.95 -2.46
N GLN A 485 -56.87 78.42 -1.24
CA GLN A 485 -56.08 78.03 -0.06
C GLN A 485 -56.18 76.52 0.24
N TRP A 486 -57.37 75.92 0.11
CA TRP A 486 -57.53 74.48 0.31
C TRP A 486 -56.91 73.65 -0.82
N GLN A 487 -56.95 74.10 -2.08
CA GLN A 487 -56.26 73.45 -3.19
C GLN A 487 -54.73 73.53 -3.02
N ALA A 488 -54.19 74.68 -2.62
CA ALA A 488 -52.76 74.83 -2.32
C ALA A 488 -52.33 73.91 -1.16
N ARG A 489 -53.16 73.77 -0.12
CA ARG A 489 -52.92 72.79 0.96
C ARG A 489 -52.99 71.35 0.47
N MET A 490 -53.94 71.02 -0.40
CA MET A 490 -54.06 69.69 -1.01
C MET A 490 -52.76 69.31 -1.72
N LEU A 491 -52.27 70.19 -2.61
CA LEU A 491 -51.03 69.97 -3.36
C LEU A 491 -49.79 69.82 -2.46
N VAL A 492 -49.73 70.52 -1.33
CA VAL A 492 -48.65 70.33 -0.34
C VAL A 492 -48.76 68.99 0.37
N VAL A 493 -49.97 68.55 0.73
CA VAL A 493 -50.23 67.24 1.35
C VAL A 493 -49.97 66.10 0.35
N ASP A 494 -50.39 66.24 -0.91
CA ASP A 494 -50.14 65.27 -1.98
C ASP A 494 -48.64 65.16 -2.29
N ALA A 495 -47.91 66.29 -2.31
CA ALA A 495 -46.46 66.31 -2.47
C ALA A 495 -45.73 65.68 -1.28
N GLN A 496 -46.15 65.99 -0.05
CA GLN A 496 -45.59 65.36 1.16
C GLN A 496 -45.85 63.85 1.17
N HIS A 497 -47.11 63.43 0.95
CA HIS A 497 -47.49 62.02 0.87
C HIS A 497 -46.72 61.29 -0.24
N SER A 498 -46.53 61.91 -1.40
CA SER A 498 -45.68 61.36 -2.46
C SER A 498 -44.23 61.21 -2.01
N SER A 499 -43.66 62.21 -1.32
CA SER A 499 -42.28 62.18 -0.83
C SER A 499 -42.05 61.16 0.30
N GLU A 500 -43.10 60.80 1.05
CA GLU A 500 -43.08 59.76 2.08
C GLU A 500 -43.33 58.36 1.48
N MET A 501 -44.24 58.24 0.53
CA MET A 501 -44.62 56.96 -0.11
C MET A 501 -43.61 56.49 -1.17
N GLU A 502 -42.98 57.39 -1.94
CA GLU A 502 -42.01 57.00 -2.96
C GLU A 502 -40.79 56.23 -2.40
N PRO A 503 -40.11 56.66 -1.31
CA PRO A 503 -39.02 55.87 -0.73
C PRO A 503 -39.51 54.56 -0.09
N LEU A 504 -40.70 54.54 0.51
CA LEU A 504 -41.30 53.32 1.04
C LEU A 504 -41.64 52.30 -0.06
N GLN A 505 -42.18 52.78 -1.20
CA GLN A 505 -42.46 51.95 -2.37
C GLN A 505 -41.16 51.41 -3.00
N LYS A 506 -40.13 52.24 -3.13
CA LYS A 506 -38.79 51.80 -3.58
C LYS A 506 -38.18 50.76 -2.65
N ALA A 507 -38.25 50.97 -1.33
CA ALA A 507 -37.76 50.00 -0.35
C ALA A 507 -38.55 48.68 -0.38
N LEU A 508 -39.87 48.74 -0.57
CA LEU A 508 -40.73 47.57 -0.73
C LEU A 508 -40.41 46.80 -2.02
N ASP A 509 -40.15 47.47 -3.14
CA ASP A 509 -39.82 46.81 -4.40
C ASP A 509 -38.40 46.24 -4.42
N VAL A 510 -37.43 46.90 -3.76
CA VAL A 510 -36.12 46.30 -3.47
C VAL A 510 -36.27 45.06 -2.59
N ALA A 511 -37.02 45.12 -1.49
CA ALA A 511 -37.25 43.98 -0.62
C ALA A 511 -38.01 42.83 -1.32
N ARG A 512 -38.93 43.12 -2.24
CA ARG A 512 -39.59 42.11 -3.11
C ARG A 512 -38.59 41.44 -4.03
N GLU A 513 -37.68 42.20 -4.63
CA GLU A 513 -36.70 41.68 -5.57
C GLU A 513 -35.57 40.91 -4.88
N ASP A 514 -35.14 41.32 -3.68
CA ASP A 514 -34.22 40.56 -2.86
C ASP A 514 -34.86 39.27 -2.31
N ASN A 515 -36.17 39.28 -2.00
CA ASN A 515 -36.92 38.04 -1.72
C ASN A 515 -37.00 37.12 -2.95
N ARG A 516 -37.09 37.64 -4.19
CA ARG A 516 -36.98 36.81 -5.40
C ARG A 516 -35.60 36.19 -5.55
N LYS A 517 -34.53 36.97 -5.37
CA LYS A 517 -33.14 36.46 -5.41
C LYS A 517 -32.93 35.39 -4.34
N LEU A 518 -33.43 35.61 -3.12
CA LEU A 518 -33.38 34.63 -2.04
C LEU A 518 -34.14 33.35 -2.40
N ALA A 519 -35.35 33.46 -2.95
CA ALA A 519 -36.14 32.30 -3.38
C ALA A 519 -35.45 31.51 -4.51
N LEU A 520 -34.89 32.19 -5.52
CA LEU A 520 -34.12 31.57 -6.59
C LEU A 520 -32.83 30.91 -6.07
N SER A 521 -32.11 31.56 -5.15
CA SER A 521 -30.92 31.01 -4.52
C SER A 521 -31.24 29.80 -3.63
N LEU A 522 -32.39 29.82 -2.93
CA LEU A 522 -32.90 28.68 -2.16
C LEU A 522 -33.28 27.52 -3.09
N GLU A 523 -33.98 27.80 -4.19
CA GLU A 523 -34.36 26.79 -5.17
C GLU A 523 -33.13 26.16 -5.83
N GLN A 524 -32.13 26.95 -6.23
CA GLN A 524 -30.85 26.45 -6.72
C GLN A 524 -30.14 25.59 -5.66
N SER A 525 -30.14 26.02 -4.40
CA SER A 525 -29.57 25.24 -3.28
C SER A 525 -30.29 23.90 -3.10
N LEU A 526 -31.62 23.88 -3.19
CA LEU A 526 -32.44 22.66 -3.11
C LEU A 526 -32.22 21.74 -4.32
N GLN A 527 -32.12 22.30 -5.54
CA GLN A 527 -31.81 21.54 -6.75
C GLN A 527 -30.41 20.90 -6.67
N THR A 528 -29.40 21.65 -6.22
CA THR A 528 -28.04 21.10 -6.00
C THR A 528 -28.00 20.06 -4.89
N ASN A 529 -28.73 20.25 -3.79
CA ASN A 529 -28.83 19.28 -2.70
C ASN A 529 -29.50 17.98 -3.18
N ASN A 530 -30.63 18.06 -3.89
CA ASN A 530 -31.27 16.89 -4.51
C ASN A 530 -30.33 16.16 -5.48
N HIS A 531 -29.55 16.87 -6.29
CA HIS A 531 -28.56 16.27 -7.19
C HIS A 531 -27.40 15.59 -6.44
N LEU A 532 -26.98 16.13 -5.30
CA LEU A 532 -26.01 15.51 -4.41
C LEU A 532 -26.59 14.28 -3.70
N GLN A 533 -27.86 14.31 -3.30
CA GLN A 533 -28.56 13.15 -2.72
C GLN A 533 -28.64 12.01 -3.74
N THR A 534 -29.10 12.24 -4.97
CA THR A 534 -29.14 11.19 -6.01
C THR A 534 -27.74 10.63 -6.34
N LYS A 535 -26.68 11.44 -6.22
CA LYS A 535 -25.29 10.98 -6.32
C LYS A 535 -24.87 10.12 -5.13
N LEU A 536 -25.27 10.50 -3.92
CA LEU A 536 -25.03 9.72 -2.70
C LEU A 536 -25.74 8.38 -2.77
N ASP A 537 -27.03 8.36 -3.12
CA ASP A 537 -27.85 7.16 -3.30
C ASP A 537 -27.17 6.17 -4.29
N HIS A 538 -26.70 6.68 -5.43
CA HIS A 538 -26.02 5.88 -6.45
C HIS A 538 -24.61 5.40 -6.04
N VAL A 539 -23.89 6.17 -5.22
CA VAL A 539 -22.61 5.72 -4.62
C VAL A 539 -22.87 4.67 -3.55
N GLN A 540 -23.96 4.78 -2.80
CA GLN A 540 -24.36 3.81 -1.78
C GLN A 540 -24.83 2.50 -2.41
N GLU A 541 -25.66 2.54 -3.45
CA GLU A 541 -26.02 1.37 -4.27
C GLU A 541 -24.77 0.67 -4.83
N LYS A 542 -23.79 1.41 -5.33
CA LYS A 542 -22.51 0.86 -5.78
C LYS A 542 -21.70 0.23 -4.65
N LEU A 543 -21.70 0.83 -3.46
CA LEU A 543 -21.01 0.28 -2.29
C LEU A 543 -21.67 -1.03 -1.84
N GLU A 544 -23.00 -1.08 -1.77
CA GLU A 544 -23.78 -2.28 -1.42
C GLU A 544 -23.57 -3.41 -2.44
N ASN A 545 -23.54 -3.11 -3.74
CA ASN A 545 -23.19 -4.08 -4.78
C ASN A 545 -21.74 -4.58 -4.66
N ASN A 546 -20.76 -3.69 -4.44
CA ASN A 546 -19.35 -4.08 -4.25
C ASN A 546 -19.17 -4.93 -2.97
N GLU A 547 -19.91 -4.64 -1.90
CA GLU A 547 -19.92 -5.42 -0.66
C GLU A 547 -20.50 -6.82 -0.88
N LEU A 548 -21.56 -6.94 -1.69
CA LEU A 548 -22.14 -8.22 -2.12
C LEU A 548 -21.18 -9.01 -3.02
N GLU A 549 -20.52 -8.38 -3.99
CA GLU A 549 -19.47 -9.01 -4.80
C GLU A 549 -18.30 -9.49 -3.94
N ARG A 550 -17.87 -8.70 -2.95
CA ARG A 550 -16.83 -9.10 -1.98
C ARG A 550 -17.24 -10.33 -1.17
N GLN A 551 -18.50 -10.41 -0.72
CA GLN A 551 -19.03 -11.59 -0.01
C GLN A 551 -19.13 -12.83 -0.93
N ASN A 552 -19.54 -12.66 -2.18
CA ASN A 552 -19.57 -13.73 -3.18
C ASN A 552 -18.16 -14.26 -3.51
N LEU A 553 -17.17 -13.36 -3.61
CA LEU A 553 -15.77 -13.73 -3.80
C LEU A 553 -15.18 -14.42 -2.56
N GLU A 554 -15.51 -14.00 -1.34
CA GLU A 554 -15.01 -14.66 -0.14
C GLU A 554 -15.60 -16.07 0.03
N THR A 555 -16.92 -16.23 -0.11
CA THR A 555 -17.57 -17.56 -0.08
C THR A 555 -17.16 -18.45 -1.26
N PHE A 556 -16.63 -17.88 -2.35
CA PHE A 556 -15.96 -18.66 -3.42
C PHE A 556 -14.56 -19.11 -2.99
N LYS A 557 -13.73 -18.24 -2.41
CA LYS A 557 -12.42 -18.62 -1.85
C LYS A 557 -12.54 -19.70 -0.78
N GLU A 558 -13.51 -19.57 0.14
CA GLU A 558 -13.76 -20.56 1.20
C GLU A 558 -14.07 -21.94 0.61
N ARG A 559 -14.92 -22.00 -0.44
CA ARG A 559 -15.19 -23.24 -1.17
C ARG A 559 -13.95 -23.78 -1.86
N MET A 560 -13.22 -22.96 -2.62
CA MET A 560 -11.98 -23.40 -3.29
C MET A 560 -10.91 -23.88 -2.30
N ALA A 561 -10.84 -23.28 -1.10
CA ALA A 561 -9.92 -23.68 -0.05
C ALA A 561 -10.33 -25.01 0.59
N GLU A 562 -11.62 -25.22 0.87
CA GLU A 562 -12.12 -26.48 1.43
C GLU A 562 -12.11 -27.62 0.39
N GLU A 563 -12.38 -27.33 -0.88
CA GLU A 563 -12.20 -28.26 -2.00
C GLU A 563 -10.72 -28.69 -2.14
N SER A 564 -9.79 -27.72 -2.18
CA SER A 564 -8.35 -28.02 -2.23
C SER A 564 -7.85 -28.77 -0.98
N LYS A 565 -8.41 -28.48 0.19
CA LYS A 565 -8.15 -29.22 1.44
C LYS A 565 -8.67 -30.65 1.37
N MET A 566 -9.90 -30.88 0.88
CA MET A 566 -10.44 -32.22 0.67
C MET A 566 -9.63 -33.01 -0.37
N GLU A 567 -9.17 -32.38 -1.46
CA GLU A 567 -8.25 -33.02 -2.41
C GLU A 567 -6.92 -33.41 -1.75
N ALA A 568 -6.34 -32.51 -0.95
CA ALA A 568 -5.11 -32.79 -0.20
C ALA A 568 -5.28 -33.92 0.83
N GLU A 569 -6.41 -33.96 1.54
CA GLU A 569 -6.79 -35.03 2.47
C GLU A 569 -6.96 -36.37 1.73
N MET A 570 -7.71 -36.40 0.62
CA MET A 570 -7.88 -37.59 -0.25
C MET A 570 -6.54 -38.09 -0.83
N HIS A 571 -5.63 -37.17 -1.20
CA HIS A 571 -4.28 -37.52 -1.63
C HIS A 571 -3.42 -38.06 -0.48
N ALA A 572 -3.52 -37.48 0.72
CA ALA A 572 -2.83 -37.98 1.91
C ALA A 572 -3.31 -39.38 2.31
N GLU A 573 -4.63 -39.63 2.32
CA GLU A 573 -5.21 -40.96 2.54
C GLU A 573 -4.72 -41.98 1.52
N ARG A 574 -4.72 -41.62 0.22
CA ARG A 574 -4.23 -42.50 -0.85
C ARG A 574 -2.75 -42.81 -0.70
N ILE A 575 -1.93 -41.84 -0.28
CA ILE A 575 -0.51 -42.05 0.03
C ILE A 575 -0.34 -42.94 1.26
N GLU A 576 -1.17 -42.78 2.30
CA GLU A 576 -1.10 -43.63 3.51
C GLU A 576 -1.59 -45.06 3.24
N ALA A 577 -2.61 -45.24 2.41
CA ALA A 577 -3.07 -46.55 1.93
C ALA A 577 -1.96 -47.28 1.16
N LEU A 578 -1.28 -46.59 0.23
CA LEU A 578 -0.13 -47.14 -0.49
C LEU A 578 1.05 -47.44 0.45
N ARG A 579 1.34 -46.59 1.44
CA ARG A 579 2.36 -46.87 2.47
C ARG A 579 2.02 -48.11 3.29
N LYS A 580 0.75 -48.28 3.68
CA LYS A 580 0.25 -49.47 4.39
C LYS A 580 0.38 -50.72 3.51
N GLN A 581 0.01 -50.65 2.23
CA GLN A 581 0.18 -51.73 1.27
C GLN A 581 1.66 -52.13 1.09
N PHE A 582 2.55 -51.18 0.77
CA PHE A 582 3.98 -51.49 0.62
C PHE A 582 4.59 -52.05 1.91
N GLN A 583 4.13 -51.62 3.09
CA GLN A 583 4.62 -52.16 4.36
C GLN A 583 4.07 -53.58 4.65
N THR A 584 2.83 -53.92 4.25
CA THR A 584 2.33 -55.30 4.35
C THR A 584 3.02 -56.22 3.33
N GLU A 585 3.17 -55.79 2.08
CA GLU A 585 3.92 -56.50 1.03
C GLU A 585 5.39 -56.75 1.44
N ARG A 586 6.05 -55.73 2.01
CA ARG A 586 7.42 -55.86 2.53
C ARG A 586 7.50 -56.89 3.66
N GLU A 587 6.55 -56.89 4.60
CA GLU A 587 6.56 -57.87 5.70
C GLU A 587 6.09 -59.27 5.27
N THR A 588 5.24 -59.43 4.24
CA THR A 588 4.93 -60.76 3.68
C THR A 588 6.10 -61.31 2.87
N ALA A 589 6.76 -60.50 2.03
CA ALA A 589 7.96 -60.87 1.28
C ALA A 589 9.12 -61.23 2.23
N LYS A 590 9.36 -60.43 3.27
CA LYS A 590 10.33 -60.73 4.33
C LYS A 590 10.01 -62.04 5.07
N LYS A 591 8.73 -62.33 5.34
CA LYS A 591 8.30 -63.62 5.91
C LYS A 591 8.45 -64.78 4.92
N ALA A 592 8.31 -64.57 3.60
CA ALA A 592 8.56 -65.58 2.57
C ALA A 592 10.06 -65.90 2.48
N ALA A 593 10.90 -64.89 2.24
CA ALA A 593 12.35 -65.03 2.21
C ALA A 593 12.91 -65.63 3.51
N GLN A 594 12.33 -65.32 4.67
CA GLN A 594 12.73 -65.94 5.94
C GLN A 594 12.39 -67.44 6.02
N ARG A 595 11.29 -67.90 5.41
CA ARG A 595 10.97 -69.34 5.30
C ARG A 595 11.93 -70.02 4.34
N GLU A 596 12.09 -69.49 3.13
CA GLU A 596 13.04 -69.98 2.12
C GLU A 596 14.45 -70.09 2.70
N MET A 597 14.93 -69.08 3.42
CA MET A 597 16.21 -69.10 4.13
C MET A 597 16.30 -70.22 5.17
N THR A 598 15.22 -70.53 5.90
CA THR A 598 15.21 -71.67 6.84
C THR A 598 15.13 -73.02 6.14
N GLU A 599 14.52 -73.12 4.97
CA GLU A 599 14.43 -74.34 4.17
C GLU A 599 15.76 -74.63 3.46
N LEU A 600 16.38 -73.61 2.85
CA LEU A 600 17.74 -73.67 2.32
C LEU A 600 18.76 -74.02 3.40
N ARG A 601 18.61 -73.49 4.63
CA ARG A 601 19.45 -73.88 5.77
C ARG A 601 19.26 -75.35 6.13
N LYS A 602 18.02 -75.85 6.27
CA LYS A 602 17.76 -77.28 6.50
C LYS A 602 18.36 -78.17 5.40
N ALA A 603 18.19 -77.78 4.14
CA ALA A 603 18.74 -78.52 3.00
C ALA A 603 20.28 -78.52 2.99
N LEU A 604 20.91 -77.41 3.39
CA LEU A 604 22.37 -77.31 3.58
C LEU A 604 22.84 -78.16 4.76
N ASP A 605 22.16 -78.15 5.89
CA ASP A 605 22.48 -78.95 7.07
C ASP A 605 22.33 -80.46 6.76
N GLU A 606 21.30 -80.85 6.00
CA GLU A 606 21.11 -82.23 5.54
C GLU A 606 22.15 -82.64 4.49
N ALA A 607 22.52 -81.75 3.56
CA ALA A 607 23.60 -82.00 2.60
C ALA A 607 24.96 -82.12 3.31
N ASN A 608 25.22 -81.32 4.34
CA ASN A 608 26.40 -81.42 5.20
C ASN A 608 26.40 -82.75 5.96
N PHE A 609 25.28 -83.17 6.53
CA PHE A 609 25.15 -84.47 7.19
C PHE A 609 25.47 -85.63 6.23
N ARG A 610 24.83 -85.66 5.05
CA ARG A 610 25.09 -86.65 3.98
C ARG A 610 26.56 -86.62 3.53
N SER A 611 27.19 -85.44 3.46
CA SER A 611 28.63 -85.30 3.15
C SER A 611 29.54 -85.88 4.25
N VAL A 612 29.19 -85.69 5.53
CA VAL A 612 29.88 -86.34 6.67
C VAL A 612 29.72 -87.86 6.62
N GLU A 613 28.55 -88.39 6.23
CA GLU A 613 28.36 -89.83 6.03
C GLU A 613 29.14 -90.38 4.83
N VAL A 614 29.18 -89.67 3.70
CA VAL A 614 29.96 -90.04 2.50
C VAL A 614 31.46 -90.01 2.77
N THR A 615 31.94 -89.05 3.58
CA THR A 615 33.36 -89.00 3.99
C THR A 615 33.71 -90.05 5.05
N ARG A 616 32.79 -90.36 5.98
CA ARG A 616 32.93 -91.50 6.91
C ARG A 616 33.02 -92.84 6.18
N THR A 617 32.07 -93.12 5.28
CA THR A 617 32.07 -94.37 4.50
C THR A 617 33.26 -94.46 3.55
N ASN A 618 33.72 -93.35 2.94
CA ASN A 618 34.99 -93.32 2.21
C ASN A 618 36.20 -93.66 3.10
N ARG A 619 36.24 -93.19 4.35
CA ARG A 619 37.30 -93.53 5.32
C ARG A 619 37.29 -95.02 5.66
N GLU A 620 36.12 -95.59 5.90
CA GLU A 620 35.93 -97.02 6.17
C GLU A 620 36.33 -97.88 4.96
N LEU A 621 35.99 -97.46 3.73
CA LEU A 621 36.42 -98.13 2.49
C LEU A 621 37.94 -98.03 2.28
N ARG A 622 38.55 -96.86 2.54
CA ARG A 622 40.01 -96.70 2.50
C ARG A 622 40.72 -97.56 3.54
N GLN A 623 40.17 -97.70 4.75
CA GLN A 623 40.70 -98.61 5.77
C GLN A 623 40.65 -100.07 5.27
N LYS A 624 39.50 -100.54 4.79
CA LYS A 624 39.34 -101.88 4.18
C LYS A 624 40.30 -102.11 3.01
N LEU A 625 40.54 -101.11 2.15
CA LEU A 625 41.55 -101.19 1.10
C LEU A 625 42.96 -101.39 1.68
N THR A 626 43.38 -100.59 2.67
CA THR A 626 44.71 -100.80 3.30
C THR A 626 44.85 -102.13 4.05
N GLU A 627 43.76 -102.73 4.51
CA GLU A 627 43.75 -104.07 5.10
C GLU A 627 43.89 -105.14 4.02
N LEU A 628 43.17 -105.03 2.91
CA LEU A 628 43.33 -105.89 1.73
C LEU A 628 44.72 -105.78 1.12
N GLU A 629 45.31 -104.58 1.07
CA GLU A 629 46.70 -104.36 0.65
C GLU A 629 47.72 -105.01 1.60
N LYS A 630 47.49 -104.96 2.92
CA LYS A 630 48.32 -105.69 3.90
C LYS A 630 48.21 -107.19 3.71
N ILE A 631 46.99 -107.72 3.49
CA ILE A 631 46.76 -109.14 3.23
C ILE A 631 47.45 -109.56 1.92
N LEU A 632 47.31 -108.78 0.85
CA LEU A 632 47.94 -109.00 -0.46
C LEU A 632 49.46 -108.94 -0.39
N ASN A 633 50.04 -108.00 0.36
CA ASN A 633 51.48 -107.96 0.59
C ASN A 633 51.94 -109.17 1.43
N SER A 634 51.16 -109.60 2.43
CA SER A 634 51.48 -110.81 3.21
C SER A 634 51.43 -112.09 2.36
N SER A 635 50.50 -112.19 1.40
CA SER A 635 50.43 -113.33 0.48
C SER A 635 51.53 -113.26 -0.58
N LYS A 636 51.90 -112.07 -1.06
CA LYS A 636 53.04 -111.83 -1.96
C LYS A 636 54.38 -112.21 -1.32
N GLU A 637 54.59 -111.91 -0.03
CA GLU A 637 55.77 -112.39 0.71
C GLU A 637 55.73 -113.90 1.00
N LYS A 638 54.56 -114.48 1.32
CA LYS A 638 54.40 -115.95 1.40
C LYS A 638 54.76 -116.62 0.07
N ILE A 639 54.30 -116.07 -1.06
CA ILE A 639 54.62 -116.55 -2.42
C ILE A 639 56.11 -116.39 -2.74
N LYS A 640 56.76 -115.28 -2.35
CA LYS A 640 58.22 -115.14 -2.46
C LYS A 640 58.96 -116.20 -1.66
N ASN A 641 58.56 -116.45 -0.41
CA ASN A 641 59.17 -117.45 0.46
C ASN A 641 58.98 -118.88 -0.08
N GLN A 642 57.79 -119.22 -0.55
CA GLN A 642 57.52 -120.47 -1.26
C GLN A 642 58.35 -120.60 -2.53
N LYS A 643 58.47 -119.53 -3.33
CA LYS A 643 59.32 -119.49 -4.54
C LYS A 643 60.80 -119.64 -4.22
N ALA A 644 61.27 -119.12 -3.09
CA ALA A 644 62.62 -119.33 -2.58
C ALA A 644 62.85 -120.78 -2.12
N GLN A 645 61.90 -121.37 -1.38
CA GLN A 645 61.93 -122.78 -0.99
C GLN A 645 61.92 -123.72 -2.21
N ILE A 646 61.11 -123.42 -3.23
CA ILE A 646 61.11 -124.16 -4.51
C ILE A 646 62.46 -124.00 -5.22
N LYS A 647 63.05 -122.80 -5.25
CA LYS A 647 64.39 -122.58 -5.83
C LYS A 647 65.47 -123.38 -5.09
N LEU A 648 65.40 -123.46 -3.77
CA LEU A 648 66.28 -124.31 -2.96
C LEU A 648 66.08 -125.80 -3.29
N HIS A 649 64.85 -126.30 -3.31
CA HIS A 649 64.54 -127.68 -3.70
C HIS A 649 65.02 -128.02 -5.12
N LEU A 650 64.89 -127.10 -6.09
CA LEU A 650 65.40 -127.29 -7.44
C LEU A 650 66.93 -127.33 -7.49
N SER A 651 67.63 -126.49 -6.70
CA SER A 651 69.10 -126.54 -6.59
C SER A 651 69.58 -127.81 -5.90
N ALA A 652 68.90 -128.28 -4.85
CA ALA A 652 69.17 -129.55 -4.19
C ALA A 652 68.93 -130.74 -5.14
N LYS A 653 67.87 -130.69 -5.96
CA LYS A 653 67.58 -131.70 -6.99
C LYS A 653 68.67 -131.73 -8.06
N ALA A 654 69.14 -130.58 -8.55
CA ALA A 654 70.24 -130.49 -9.52
C ALA A 654 71.56 -131.05 -8.97
N ASN A 655 71.92 -130.69 -7.73
CA ASN A 655 73.09 -131.27 -7.04
C ASN A 655 72.95 -132.80 -6.88
N ASN A 656 71.73 -133.30 -6.61
CA ASN A 656 71.49 -134.73 -6.50
C ASN A 656 71.62 -135.45 -7.87
N THR A 657 71.18 -134.83 -8.97
CA THR A 657 71.42 -135.35 -10.33
C THR A 657 72.92 -135.43 -10.63
N GLN A 658 73.68 -134.37 -10.34
CA GLN A 658 75.15 -134.36 -10.51
C GLN A 658 75.85 -135.42 -9.65
N ASN A 659 75.34 -135.71 -8.44
CA ASN A 659 75.86 -136.78 -7.59
C ASN A 659 75.51 -138.19 -8.12
N VAL A 660 74.34 -138.38 -8.73
CA VAL A 660 73.99 -139.64 -9.44
C VAL A 660 74.89 -139.84 -10.66
N GLU A 661 75.22 -138.78 -11.40
CA GLU A 661 76.16 -138.84 -12.53
C GLU A 661 77.59 -139.15 -12.07
N ARG A 662 78.04 -138.57 -10.95
CA ARG A 662 79.30 -138.96 -10.29
C ARG A 662 79.31 -140.42 -9.81
N MET A 663 78.20 -140.92 -9.24
CA MET A 663 78.12 -142.35 -8.86
C MET A 663 78.20 -143.27 -10.08
N LYS A 664 77.58 -142.90 -11.21
CA LYS A 664 77.70 -143.66 -12.47
C LYS A 664 79.13 -143.67 -13.02
N GLN A 665 79.86 -142.56 -12.90
CA GLN A 665 81.29 -142.53 -13.24
C GLN A 665 82.09 -143.48 -12.32
N ILE A 666 81.85 -143.44 -11.01
CA ILE A 666 82.50 -144.34 -10.05
C ILE A 666 82.15 -145.82 -10.32
N GLU A 667 80.92 -146.14 -10.73
CA GLU A 667 80.55 -147.48 -11.19
C GLU A 667 81.34 -147.92 -12.44
N THR A 668 81.52 -147.02 -13.43
CA THR A 668 82.33 -147.36 -14.62
C THR A 668 83.81 -147.50 -14.28
N ASP A 669 84.33 -146.67 -13.38
CA ASP A 669 85.72 -146.71 -12.93
C ASP A 669 86.00 -147.99 -12.11
N LEU A 670 85.04 -148.44 -11.29
CA LEU A 670 85.10 -149.72 -10.57
C LEU A 670 85.06 -150.92 -11.54
N ARG A 671 84.18 -150.91 -12.54
CA ARG A 671 84.16 -151.97 -13.59
C ARG A 671 85.44 -151.99 -14.42
N GLN A 672 86.05 -150.82 -14.67
CA GLN A 672 87.38 -150.74 -15.28
C GLN A 672 88.47 -151.25 -14.34
N MET A 673 88.42 -150.95 -13.03
CA MET A 673 89.35 -151.51 -12.05
C MET A 673 89.22 -153.03 -11.91
N GLU A 674 88.03 -153.61 -12.02
CA GLU A 674 87.88 -155.08 -12.07
C GLU A 674 88.42 -155.69 -13.36
N LEU A 675 88.17 -155.07 -14.52
CA LEU A 675 88.76 -155.51 -15.78
C LEU A 675 90.29 -155.39 -15.77
N ILE A 676 90.83 -154.32 -15.18
CA ILE A 676 92.27 -154.13 -14.97
C ILE A 676 92.82 -155.16 -13.98
N LYS A 677 92.14 -155.41 -12.85
CA LYS A 677 92.49 -156.45 -11.86
C LYS A 677 92.58 -157.83 -12.51
N ASP A 678 91.62 -158.21 -13.34
CA ASP A 678 91.60 -159.52 -13.98
C ASP A 678 92.67 -159.62 -15.08
N GLN A 679 92.94 -158.54 -15.82
CA GLN A 679 94.12 -158.44 -16.69
C GLN A 679 95.44 -158.48 -15.90
N TYR A 680 95.47 -157.92 -14.69
CA TYR A 680 96.64 -157.94 -13.79
C TYR A 680 96.83 -159.32 -13.15
N GLN A 681 95.77 -160.09 -12.90
CA GLN A 681 95.84 -161.48 -12.45
C GLN A 681 96.30 -162.40 -13.59
N LYS A 682 95.81 -162.19 -14.82
CA LYS A 682 96.30 -162.90 -16.01
C LYS A 682 97.78 -162.59 -16.28
N LYS A 683 98.16 -161.31 -16.23
CA LYS A 683 99.57 -160.89 -16.29
C LYS A 683 100.39 -161.43 -15.13
N ASN A 684 99.86 -161.52 -13.90
CA ASN A 684 100.55 -162.16 -12.78
C ASN A 684 100.76 -163.66 -13.02
N TYR A 685 99.86 -164.36 -13.70
CA TYR A 685 100.04 -165.77 -14.04
C TYR A 685 101.11 -165.95 -15.14
N GLU A 686 101.09 -165.11 -16.18
CA GLU A 686 102.10 -165.07 -17.24
C GLU A 686 103.48 -164.62 -16.71
N GLN A 687 103.50 -163.63 -15.81
CA GLN A 687 104.67 -163.22 -15.04
C GLN A 687 105.09 -164.29 -14.04
N SER A 688 104.20 -165.10 -13.48
CA SER A 688 104.55 -166.23 -12.61
C SER A 688 105.25 -167.34 -13.39
N LEU A 689 104.82 -167.65 -14.63
CA LEU A 689 105.60 -168.53 -15.53
C LEU A 689 106.95 -167.91 -15.90
N SER A 690 107.00 -166.59 -16.13
CA SER A 690 108.27 -165.88 -16.39
C SER A 690 109.19 -165.88 -15.17
N ILE A 691 108.63 -165.72 -13.97
CA ILE A 691 109.31 -165.81 -12.68
C ILE A 691 109.74 -167.25 -12.40
N GLN A 692 108.98 -168.27 -12.82
CA GLN A 692 109.39 -169.68 -12.70
C GLN A 692 110.62 -169.98 -13.57
N LYS A 693 110.70 -169.40 -14.78
CA LYS A 693 111.93 -169.41 -15.60
C LYS A 693 113.08 -168.63 -14.95
N PHE A 694 112.80 -167.42 -14.47
CA PHE A 694 113.75 -166.60 -13.72
C PHE A 694 114.23 -167.27 -12.42
N VAL A 695 113.43 -168.15 -11.81
CA VAL A 695 113.79 -168.97 -10.63
C VAL A 695 114.65 -170.18 -11.03
N SER A 696 114.45 -170.77 -12.22
CA SER A 696 115.43 -171.74 -12.77
C SER A 696 116.76 -171.10 -13.16
N GLU A 697 116.77 -169.81 -13.54
CA GLU A 697 118.01 -169.05 -13.79
C GLU A 697 118.64 -168.59 -12.47
N MET A 698 117.84 -168.06 -11.52
CA MET A 698 118.29 -167.74 -10.16
C MET A 698 118.85 -168.97 -9.42
N THR A 699 118.31 -170.17 -9.58
CA THR A 699 118.88 -171.37 -8.92
C THR A 699 120.20 -171.85 -9.52
N ASN A 700 120.62 -171.30 -10.67
CA ASN A 700 121.99 -171.40 -11.15
C ASN A 700 122.84 -170.21 -10.65
N LEU A 701 122.35 -168.97 -10.78
CA LEU A 701 123.00 -167.77 -10.23
C LEU A 701 123.27 -167.88 -8.71
N GLN A 702 122.41 -168.58 -7.97
CA GLN A 702 122.47 -168.76 -6.52
C GLN A 702 123.51 -169.80 -6.11
N LYS A 703 123.93 -170.71 -7.00
CA LYS A 703 125.11 -171.58 -6.77
C LYS A 703 126.40 -170.77 -6.88
N GLU A 704 126.48 -169.87 -7.85
CA GLU A 704 127.59 -168.92 -7.99
C GLU A 704 127.59 -167.91 -6.83
N MET A 705 126.41 -167.41 -6.43
CA MET A 705 126.27 -166.48 -5.31
C MET A 705 126.53 -167.15 -3.94
N GLN A 706 126.37 -168.47 -3.79
CA GLN A 706 126.81 -169.20 -2.58
C GLN A 706 128.33 -169.36 -2.49
N LEU A 707 129.04 -169.44 -3.61
CA LEU A 707 130.50 -169.31 -3.65
C LEU A 707 130.93 -167.86 -3.35
N LEU A 708 130.25 -166.89 -3.95
CA LEU A 708 130.53 -165.46 -3.74
C LEU A 708 130.29 -165.04 -2.28
N ALA A 709 129.19 -165.47 -1.66
CA ALA A 709 128.83 -165.08 -0.30
C ALA A 709 129.81 -165.59 0.77
N LYS A 710 130.44 -166.76 0.58
CA LYS A 710 131.51 -167.23 1.47
C LYS A 710 132.76 -166.33 1.40
N SER A 711 133.17 -165.94 0.19
CA SER A 711 134.23 -164.94 -0.02
C SER A 711 133.86 -163.58 0.60
N GLN A 712 132.61 -163.16 0.38
CA GLN A 712 132.11 -161.85 0.80
C GLN A 712 132.01 -161.72 2.34
N TYR A 713 131.76 -162.82 3.06
CA TYR A 713 131.77 -162.85 4.53
C TYR A 713 133.16 -162.53 5.09
N GLU A 714 134.23 -163.08 4.50
CA GLU A 714 135.60 -162.76 4.92
C GLU A 714 136.03 -161.33 4.54
N THR A 715 135.62 -160.81 3.38
CA THR A 715 135.92 -159.41 3.03
C THR A 715 135.10 -158.41 3.83
N SER A 716 133.86 -158.74 4.23
CA SER A 716 133.05 -157.87 5.10
C SER A 716 133.64 -157.77 6.51
N ALA A 717 134.21 -158.87 7.04
CA ALA A 717 134.98 -158.84 8.29
C ALA A 717 136.22 -157.91 8.19
N ARG A 718 136.94 -157.95 7.06
CA ARG A 718 138.05 -157.00 6.78
C ARG A 718 137.55 -155.56 6.66
N ASN A 719 136.41 -155.32 6.01
CA ASN A 719 135.82 -153.98 5.87
C ASN A 719 135.44 -153.37 7.22
N LYS A 720 134.84 -154.13 8.16
CA LYS A 720 134.61 -153.61 9.54
C LYS A 720 135.89 -153.25 10.29
N GLN A 721 136.99 -153.97 10.01
CA GLN A 721 138.31 -153.62 10.55
C GLN A 721 138.93 -152.40 9.83
N GLN A 722 138.48 -152.08 8.61
CA GLN A 722 138.90 -150.93 7.83
C GLN A 722 138.04 -149.68 8.10
N GLU A 723 136.76 -149.82 8.45
CA GLU A 723 135.93 -148.75 9.02
C GLU A 723 136.55 -148.24 10.33
N LEU A 724 136.99 -149.13 11.22
CA LEU A 724 137.73 -148.75 12.44
C LEU A 724 139.06 -148.00 12.15
N ARG A 725 139.67 -148.20 10.97
CA ARG A 725 140.82 -147.40 10.51
C ARG A 725 140.40 -146.07 9.90
N LEU A 726 139.29 -146.03 9.18
CA LEU A 726 138.72 -144.78 8.63
C LEU A 726 138.18 -143.87 9.73
N GLU A 727 137.67 -144.40 10.84
CA GLU A 727 137.29 -143.63 12.03
C GLU A 727 138.51 -143.04 12.74
N ALA A 728 139.66 -143.74 12.73
CA ALA A 728 140.93 -143.19 13.17
C ALA A 728 141.48 -142.14 12.19
N GLU A 729 141.37 -142.37 10.87
CA GLU A 729 141.76 -141.40 9.84
C GLU A 729 140.91 -140.13 9.90
N ARG A 730 139.61 -140.23 10.19
CA ARG A 730 138.73 -139.08 10.44
C ARG A 730 139.16 -138.27 11.66
N LYS A 731 139.59 -138.92 12.75
CA LYS A 731 140.18 -138.22 13.91
C LYS A 731 141.48 -137.51 13.55
N VAL A 732 142.38 -138.16 12.81
CA VAL A 732 143.62 -137.53 12.32
C VAL A 732 143.32 -136.37 11.35
N ARG A 733 142.26 -136.46 10.53
CA ARG A 733 141.81 -135.33 9.69
C ARG A 733 141.27 -134.18 10.54
N GLN A 734 140.49 -134.42 11.60
CA GLN A 734 140.07 -133.36 12.53
C GLN A 734 141.26 -132.74 13.31
N GLU A 735 142.28 -133.51 13.67
CA GLU A 735 143.53 -133.01 14.26
C GLU A 735 144.40 -132.20 13.27
N LEU A 736 144.23 -132.42 11.96
CA LEU A 736 144.84 -131.61 10.91
C LEU A 736 144.01 -130.35 10.59
N GLU A 737 142.68 -130.46 10.51
CA GLU A 737 141.77 -129.33 10.25
C GLU A 737 141.81 -128.31 11.41
N SER A 738 141.90 -128.75 12.67
CA SER A 738 142.09 -127.87 13.82
C SER A 738 143.46 -127.17 13.81
N ARG A 739 144.54 -127.85 13.40
CA ARG A 739 145.84 -127.19 13.15
C ARG A 739 145.81 -126.18 12.00
N CYS A 740 144.96 -126.41 10.99
CA CYS A 740 144.73 -125.42 9.93
C CYS A 740 143.95 -124.20 10.43
N GLN A 741 143.00 -124.36 11.37
CA GLN A 741 142.34 -123.21 12.03
C GLN A 741 143.37 -122.32 12.75
N GLU A 742 144.26 -122.91 13.55
CA GLU A 742 145.29 -122.16 14.30
C GLU A 742 146.26 -121.38 13.39
N LEU A 743 146.68 -121.96 12.27
CA LEU A 743 147.65 -121.34 11.35
C LEU A 743 147.03 -120.26 10.45
N GLU A 744 145.78 -120.42 9.98
CA GLU A 744 145.17 -119.40 9.13
C GLU A 744 144.74 -118.15 9.90
N GLU A 745 144.19 -118.29 11.11
CA GLU A 745 143.68 -117.15 11.87
C GLU A 745 144.81 -116.30 12.47
N THR A 746 145.90 -116.92 12.92
CA THR A 746 147.12 -116.20 13.33
C THR A 746 147.69 -115.36 12.19
N ILE A 747 147.81 -115.89 10.97
CA ILE A 747 148.26 -115.14 9.78
C ILE A 747 147.28 -114.01 9.44
N ARG A 748 145.97 -114.26 9.47
CA ARG A 748 144.93 -113.34 8.99
C ARG A 748 144.68 -112.17 9.95
N HIS A 749 144.82 -112.37 11.26
CA HIS A 749 144.62 -111.32 12.26
C HIS A 749 145.91 -110.52 12.53
N LEU A 750 147.08 -111.17 12.61
CA LEU A 750 148.35 -110.46 12.77
C LEU A 750 148.68 -109.55 11.57
N LYS A 751 148.30 -109.93 10.34
CA LYS A 751 148.39 -109.01 9.18
C LYS A 751 147.59 -107.73 9.40
N LYS A 752 146.30 -107.82 9.74
CA LYS A 752 145.45 -106.62 9.96
C LYS A 752 145.96 -105.75 11.11
N CYS A 753 146.40 -106.35 12.21
CA CYS A 753 146.97 -105.60 13.33
C CYS A 753 148.32 -104.95 12.96
N LYS A 754 149.17 -105.64 12.19
CA LYS A 754 150.42 -105.07 11.64
C LYS A 754 150.14 -103.92 10.68
N GLU A 755 149.23 -104.09 9.73
CA GLU A 755 148.89 -103.08 8.71
C GLU A 755 148.28 -101.81 9.36
N ALA A 756 147.39 -101.98 10.35
CA ALA A 756 146.80 -100.86 11.08
C ALA A 756 147.77 -100.16 12.05
N THR A 757 148.71 -100.88 12.65
CA THR A 757 149.76 -100.27 13.50
C THR A 757 150.86 -99.62 12.67
N GLU A 758 151.29 -100.23 11.56
CA GLU A 758 152.22 -99.61 10.61
C GLU A 758 151.67 -98.30 10.03
N HIS A 759 150.37 -98.18 9.76
CA HIS A 759 149.78 -96.92 9.29
C HIS A 759 149.99 -95.80 10.32
N LYS A 760 149.66 -96.06 11.59
CA LYS A 760 149.83 -95.10 12.69
C LYS A 760 151.28 -94.85 13.09
N LEU A 761 152.15 -95.85 12.96
CA LEU A 761 153.59 -95.68 13.16
C LEU A 761 154.23 -94.91 12.00
N LYS A 762 153.72 -94.99 10.78
CA LYS A 762 154.15 -94.15 9.65
C LYS A 762 153.68 -92.71 9.82
N GLU A 763 152.46 -92.48 10.32
CA GLU A 763 151.99 -91.14 10.73
C GLU A 763 152.92 -90.53 11.81
N ALA A 764 153.23 -91.29 12.88
CA ALA A 764 154.18 -90.84 13.91
C ALA A 764 155.64 -90.74 13.41
N SER A 765 156.05 -91.53 12.41
CA SER A 765 157.37 -91.44 11.79
C SER A 765 157.50 -90.14 11.00
N VAL A 766 156.46 -89.71 10.29
CA VAL A 766 156.43 -88.42 9.59
C VAL A 766 156.53 -87.24 10.58
N GLU A 767 155.87 -87.32 11.74
CA GLU A 767 156.06 -86.31 12.81
C GLU A 767 157.48 -86.34 13.42
N SER A 768 158.12 -87.51 13.52
CA SER A 768 159.48 -87.67 14.07
C SER A 768 160.60 -87.29 13.09
N GLU A 769 160.44 -87.58 11.80
CA GLU A 769 161.35 -87.17 10.74
C GLU A 769 161.36 -85.64 10.56
N GLN A 770 160.20 -85.00 10.78
CA GLN A 770 160.08 -83.54 10.88
C GLN A 770 160.85 -82.94 12.07
N ILE A 771 161.05 -83.69 13.16
CA ILE A 771 161.88 -83.28 14.32
C ILE A 771 163.37 -83.52 14.02
N THR A 772 163.70 -84.61 13.35
CA THR A 772 165.08 -84.92 12.91
C THR A 772 165.62 -83.82 12.01
N ALA A 773 164.81 -83.36 11.04
CA ALA A 773 165.14 -82.25 10.16
C ALA A 773 165.49 -80.93 10.90
N ASN A 774 164.85 -80.66 12.05
CA ASN A 774 165.07 -79.44 12.84
C ASN A 774 166.27 -79.52 13.81
N LEU A 775 166.74 -80.73 14.17
CA LEU A 775 167.86 -80.90 15.11
C LEU A 775 169.21 -81.24 14.44
N GLU A 776 169.19 -81.72 13.20
CA GLU A 776 170.40 -81.73 12.35
C GLU A 776 170.89 -80.33 11.97
N GLU A 777 170.10 -79.28 12.23
CA GLU A 777 170.54 -77.88 12.19
C GLU A 777 171.34 -77.51 13.45
N ALA A 778 170.86 -77.89 14.64
CA ALA A 778 171.56 -77.67 15.92
C ALA A 778 172.90 -78.43 16.00
N HIS A 779 172.98 -79.64 15.43
CA HIS A 779 174.19 -80.47 15.40
C HIS A 779 175.36 -79.82 14.61
N ARG A 780 175.10 -78.78 13.80
CA ARG A 780 176.12 -78.01 13.07
C ARG A 780 176.72 -76.87 13.90
N TRP A 781 176.04 -76.40 14.94
CA TRP A 781 176.47 -75.22 15.72
C TRP A 781 177.46 -75.56 16.84
N PHE A 782 177.19 -76.61 17.63
CA PHE A 782 178.09 -76.99 18.75
C PHE A 782 179.40 -77.65 18.30
N LYS A 783 179.48 -78.11 17.04
CA LYS A 783 180.69 -78.65 16.38
C LYS A 783 181.77 -77.59 16.08
N CYS A 784 181.76 -76.48 16.82
CA CYS A 784 182.73 -75.39 16.72
C CYS A 784 183.34 -75.00 18.09
N ARG A 785 183.04 -75.74 19.18
CA ARG A 785 183.33 -75.31 20.56
C ARG A 785 184.31 -76.17 21.37
N PHE A 786 184.60 -77.42 20.97
CA PHE A 786 185.55 -78.28 21.71
C PHE A 786 186.50 -79.11 20.83
N ASP A 787 186.78 -78.65 19.59
CA ASP A 787 188.07 -78.94 18.95
C ASP A 787 189.24 -78.26 19.72
N GLY A 788 188.93 -77.35 20.64
CA GLY A 788 189.86 -76.90 21.66
C GLY A 788 190.17 -77.99 22.69
N LEU A 789 191.40 -78.50 22.62
CA LEU A 789 192.12 -79.25 23.67
C LEU A 789 191.64 -80.71 23.89
N GLN A 790 192.17 -81.75 23.24
CA GLN A 790 193.30 -81.89 22.31
C GLN A 790 194.70 -81.37 22.75
N LEU A 791 194.98 -81.21 24.05
CA LEU A 791 196.28 -80.68 24.48
C LEU A 791 196.80 -81.13 25.87
N GLU A 792 196.86 -82.44 26.18
CA GLU A 792 197.80 -82.91 27.24
C GLU A 792 198.29 -84.40 27.17
N LEU A 793 197.45 -85.40 27.47
CA LEU A 793 197.82 -86.84 27.67
C LEU A 793 196.93 -87.78 26.80
N THR A 794 197.20 -89.07 26.48
CA THR A 794 198.31 -90.06 26.65
C THR A 794 198.17 -91.13 25.52
N LYS A 795 199.12 -91.95 25.00
CA LYS A 795 200.42 -92.58 25.37
C LYS A 795 200.38 -94.07 25.85
N ASN A 796 200.79 -94.98 24.95
CA ASN A 796 201.49 -96.29 25.13
C ASN A 796 200.79 -97.67 25.36
N ARG A 797 201.35 -98.68 24.65
CA ARG A 797 201.69 -100.10 25.00
C ARG A 797 200.86 -101.33 24.52
N LEU A 798 201.64 -102.36 24.15
CA LEU A 798 201.48 -103.84 24.21
C LEU A 798 201.16 -104.68 22.94
N GLN A 799 201.45 -105.99 23.08
CA GLN A 799 201.74 -107.07 22.11
C GLN A 799 201.34 -106.85 20.62
N ARG A 800 202.33 -106.66 19.73
CA ARG A 800 203.07 -107.70 18.96
C ARG A 800 202.14 -108.61 18.12
N LEU A 801 202.16 -108.62 16.76
CA LEU A 801 203.26 -108.49 15.78
C LEU A 801 204.29 -109.65 15.95
N PRO A 802 204.90 -110.25 14.90
CA PRO A 802 205.36 -109.59 13.67
C PRO A 802 205.32 -110.48 12.38
N ARG A 803 206.05 -110.16 11.28
CA ARG A 803 206.01 -108.88 10.54
C ARG A 803 205.50 -109.20 9.14
N GLU A 804 204.54 -108.50 8.54
CA GLU A 804 203.42 -107.60 8.92
C GLU A 804 203.09 -106.87 7.59
N ASP A 805 201.94 -106.24 7.38
CA ASP A 805 200.75 -106.16 8.22
C ASP A 805 199.50 -106.38 7.34
N ARG A 806 198.51 -107.02 7.96
CA ARG A 806 197.25 -107.53 7.37
C ARG A 806 196.54 -106.61 6.37
N TRP A 807 195.84 -107.15 5.37
CA TRP A 807 196.09 -108.14 4.28
C TRP A 807 194.78 -108.11 3.44
N LEU A 808 194.81 -108.31 2.11
CA LEU A 808 193.69 -107.95 1.22
C LEU A 808 192.50 -108.94 1.30
N GLU A 809 191.31 -108.47 1.70
CA GLU A 809 190.13 -109.32 1.97
C GLU A 809 188.82 -108.48 1.93
N GLU A 810 188.01 -108.58 0.86
CA GLU A 810 186.66 -107.97 0.66
C GLU A 810 186.10 -108.42 -0.73
N ASP A 811 184.78 -108.46 -1.00
CA ASP A 811 183.73 -108.87 -0.08
C ASP A 811 182.66 -109.75 -0.74
N GLN A 812 182.12 -110.58 0.14
CA GLN A 812 181.15 -111.66 0.09
C GLN A 812 179.78 -111.32 -0.56
N GLY A 813 179.02 -112.29 -1.10
CA GLY A 813 179.25 -113.73 -1.24
C GLY A 813 178.12 -114.38 -2.07
N ASN A 814 178.25 -115.53 -2.73
CA ASN A 814 179.03 -116.74 -2.38
C ASN A 814 178.59 -117.24 -0.99
N ARG A 815 177.85 -118.34 -0.84
CA ARG A 815 178.21 -119.75 -1.12
C ARG A 815 176.89 -120.58 -1.32
N HIS A 816 176.82 -121.88 -1.60
CA HIS A 816 177.47 -123.05 -0.96
C HIS A 816 177.27 -123.03 0.59
N ASP A 817 177.29 -124.12 1.36
CA ASP A 817 177.69 -125.51 1.18
C ASP A 817 176.53 -126.44 1.63
N VAL A 818 176.36 -127.71 1.21
CA VAL A 818 177.22 -128.89 1.32
C VAL A 818 177.46 -129.36 2.77
N ALA A 819 177.23 -130.66 2.99
CA ALA A 819 177.63 -131.48 4.15
C ALA A 819 177.15 -131.08 5.56
N PHE A 820 176.17 -131.86 6.06
CA PHE A 820 176.39 -132.82 7.16
C PHE A 820 175.31 -133.92 7.01
N SER A 821 175.56 -135.23 7.10
CA SER A 821 176.79 -136.04 6.94
C SER A 821 176.33 -137.42 6.41
N GLN A 822 177.14 -138.22 5.70
CA GLN A 822 178.40 -138.87 6.10
C GLN A 822 178.27 -139.75 7.36
N SER A 823 179.11 -140.79 7.47
CA SER A 823 179.02 -141.92 8.43
C SER A 823 177.70 -142.71 8.29
N ALA A 824 177.65 -143.91 7.73
CA ALA A 824 178.55 -145.06 7.87
C ALA A 824 178.70 -145.53 9.33
N LEU A 825 177.88 -146.51 9.70
CA LEU A 825 178.30 -147.75 10.35
C LEU A 825 177.37 -148.85 9.75
N HIS A 826 177.82 -149.96 9.17
CA HIS A 826 178.72 -151.01 9.68
C HIS A 826 178.32 -151.54 11.06
N ARG A 827 178.34 -152.87 11.20
CA ARG A 827 177.77 -153.69 12.30
C ARG A 827 176.24 -153.79 12.23
N TRP A 828 175.62 -154.91 12.60
CA TRP A 828 176.12 -156.27 12.90
C TRP A 828 175.03 -157.26 12.44
N GLU A 829 175.34 -158.41 11.83
CA GLU A 829 175.91 -159.63 12.44
C GLU A 829 174.93 -160.38 13.37
N ASN A 830 174.83 -161.71 13.19
CA ASN A 830 174.58 -162.73 14.23
C ASN A 830 173.36 -162.62 15.17
N LYS A 831 172.38 -163.56 15.08
CA LYS A 831 172.30 -164.76 15.97
C LYS A 831 171.02 -165.63 15.89
N GLN A 832 171.25 -166.96 15.91
CA GLN A 832 170.57 -168.01 16.74
C GLN A 832 169.10 -168.46 16.48
N ASN A 833 168.97 -169.75 16.13
CA ASN A 833 168.25 -170.82 16.89
C ASN A 833 166.73 -171.15 16.76
N LEU A 834 166.46 -172.44 16.40
CA LEU A 834 165.51 -173.41 17.02
C LEU A 834 163.96 -173.14 16.86
N LYS A 835 163.00 -174.10 16.99
CA LYS A 835 163.01 -175.57 17.23
C LYS A 835 161.72 -176.32 16.74
N LEU A 836 161.86 -177.64 16.59
CA LEU A 836 160.93 -178.80 16.56
C LEU A 836 159.42 -178.64 16.98
N VAL A 837 158.41 -179.29 16.35
CA VAL A 837 157.96 -180.74 16.42
C VAL A 837 157.32 -181.15 17.78
N PRO A 838 156.36 -182.13 17.94
CA PRO A 838 155.52 -182.98 17.04
C PRO A 838 154.00 -183.06 17.49
N LYS A 839 153.11 -184.10 17.47
CA LYS A 839 152.95 -185.50 16.90
C LYS A 839 151.46 -186.01 16.97
N LYS A 840 151.00 -186.79 15.96
CA LYS A 840 150.23 -188.08 15.97
C LYS A 840 148.89 -188.37 16.73
N CYS A 841 148.10 -189.28 16.09
CA CYS A 841 147.31 -190.42 16.64
C CYS A 841 145.93 -190.17 17.35
N HIS A 842 144.96 -191.11 17.38
CA HIS A 842 144.65 -192.28 16.52
C HIS A 842 143.17 -192.76 16.73
N SER A 843 142.90 -193.95 16.18
CA SER A 843 141.88 -195.01 16.35
C SER A 843 141.26 -195.25 17.78
N GLU A 844 140.38 -196.22 18.10
CA GLU A 844 139.59 -197.25 17.37
C GLU A 844 138.45 -197.84 18.27
N LEU A 845 137.62 -198.68 17.64
CA LEU A 845 136.97 -199.94 18.07
C LEU A 845 136.90 -200.42 19.55
N GLU A 846 135.80 -201.16 19.78
CA GLU A 846 135.67 -202.42 20.56
C GLU A 846 135.12 -202.44 22.01
N ARG A 847 134.88 -203.66 22.51
CA ARG A 847 133.83 -204.02 23.49
C ARG A 847 134.29 -203.95 24.96
N LYS A 848 133.43 -203.45 25.84
CA LYS A 848 132.70 -204.32 26.79
C LYS A 848 131.42 -203.69 27.32
#